data_AF-A0A149V7L3-F1
#
_entry.id   AF-A0A149V7L3-F1
#
_cell.length_a   1.000
_cell.length_b   1.000
_cell.length_c   1.000
_cell.angle_alpha   90.00
_cell.angle_beta   90.00
_cell.angle_gamma   90.00
#
_symmetry.space_group_name_H-M   'P 1'
#
loop_
_entity.id
_entity.type
_entity.pdbx_description
1 polymer ?
#
loop_
_entity_poly.entity_id
_entity_poly.type
_entity_poly.pdbx_seq_one_letter_code
_entity_poly.pdbx_strand_id
1 'polypeptide(L)'
;MNRRRPYALSASYTSTTTWTGAGDGVSWSDPANWVDYDEQGNATPRSQAPGSSGWTGSITLAGTATIDMGSQTWAAIGTVTVADGASVTLKDGALTPSSGYTVSSSATLTLSGTGTKISSTSNVTIEGTLKLDGGATAALNNNVNGTIVFGDAPDGTHNTLTELNTWISVGNVQNFKPGDSIVVQGSHYNHVRWIQQGSSNTYTLVAYDGNTTMNAIARNVTFAARQNADGSIATDASGNTLYYSPLDLSPAPTATGTIDGNHNDAAYTGNTYYQNAGFVYDSSAPTATVTCFLAGSLIRTAKGDVAVEDVRAGDLVLTVTTGQDVYQPVIWAGYQTATVRADLPDDEAGYPVRIRAGAIADGVPYEDMLITPEHCLFLNGRFVPVRMLVNGSSIFYDRSLTQYTYYHVETAQHAVIMANGMLTESYLDTGNRGRFTQAGKVATLGAGPRNWAQHAAVPLAVTREEVEPLFRALATRAAQADAGRDETGQHSPELTHDADLHLETVCGKTIRKIRERDGMASFMLPSGVTQVRLVSRASRPCDVEGPFVDDRRMLGVLVGDILIQEGNLAPCSISPPKQTSALPGWHASEPNGARWTDGYALLKVPTTLPHALRVLTVNILSAGPYVREDTPLCRCCVNH
;
A
#
# COMPACT_ATOMS: atom_id res chain seq x y z
N MET A 1 -13.08 34.58 58.40
CA MET A 1 -14.19 34.07 57.57
C MET A 1 -13.91 34.45 56.11
N ASN A 2 -13.23 33.58 55.35
CA ASN A 2 -13.01 33.76 53.91
C ASN A 2 -13.88 32.75 53.17
N ARG A 3 -15.01 33.20 52.61
CA ARG A 3 -15.83 32.40 51.70
C ARG A 3 -15.33 32.57 50.27
N ARG A 4 -14.86 31.45 49.71
CA ARG A 4 -14.49 31.26 48.30
C ARG A 4 -15.66 31.62 47.39
N ARG A 5 -15.42 32.45 46.38
CA ARG A 5 -16.21 32.47 45.13
C ARG A 5 -15.54 31.47 44.17
N PRO A 6 -16.27 30.53 43.54
CA PRO A 6 -15.69 29.71 42.50
C PRO A 6 -15.49 30.55 41.25
N TYR A 7 -14.26 30.53 40.71
CA TYR A 7 -13.97 30.99 39.35
C TYR A 7 -14.76 30.11 38.38
N ALA A 8 -15.68 30.71 37.63
CA ALA A 8 -16.26 30.07 36.47
C ALA A 8 -15.15 29.91 35.43
N LEU A 9 -14.80 28.66 35.13
CA LEU A 9 -14.03 28.30 33.95
C LEU A 9 -14.82 28.79 32.72
N SER A 10 -14.24 29.69 31.94
CA SER A 10 -14.75 30.05 30.62
C SER A 10 -14.59 28.84 29.70
N ALA A 11 -15.61 27.99 29.65
CA ALA A 11 -15.76 27.03 28.55
C ALA A 11 -16.03 27.85 27.28
N SER A 12 -15.20 27.66 26.25
CA SER A 12 -15.43 28.23 24.92
C SER A 12 -16.68 27.57 24.32
N TYR A 13 -17.76 28.34 24.28
CA TYR A 13 -19.08 27.97 23.76
C TYR A 13 -19.04 27.75 22.24
N THR A 14 -19.52 26.61 21.72
CA THR A 14 -19.72 26.38 20.28
C THR A 14 -21.19 26.14 19.96
N SER A 15 -21.92 27.21 19.64
CA SER A 15 -23.18 27.14 18.90
C SER A 15 -22.91 26.64 17.47
N THR A 16 -23.76 25.76 16.94
CA THR A 16 -23.59 25.22 15.59
C THR A 16 -24.58 25.89 14.64
N THR A 17 -24.07 26.66 13.69
CA THR A 17 -24.91 27.29 12.66
C THR A 17 -25.31 26.22 11.63
N THR A 18 -26.60 26.03 11.41
CA THR A 18 -27.12 24.94 10.57
C THR A 18 -27.89 25.50 9.38
N TRP A 19 -27.68 24.88 8.21
CA TRP A 19 -28.44 25.17 7.01
C TRP A 19 -29.87 24.64 7.13
N THR A 20 -30.85 25.52 6.89
CA THR A 20 -32.29 25.20 6.91
C THR A 20 -32.99 25.51 5.59
N GLY A 21 -32.27 26.05 4.60
CA GLY A 21 -32.81 26.29 3.27
C GLY A 21 -33.22 24.99 2.58
N ALA A 22 -34.44 24.91 2.08
CA ALA A 22 -34.95 23.74 1.37
C ALA A 22 -35.30 24.09 -0.08
N GLY A 23 -34.90 23.24 -1.02
CA GLY A 23 -35.20 23.41 -2.45
C GLY A 23 -33.96 23.60 -3.34
N ASP A 24 -34.22 23.88 -4.62
CA ASP A 24 -33.19 23.98 -5.65
C ASP A 24 -32.73 25.42 -5.88
N GLY A 25 -31.41 25.65 -5.82
CA GLY A 25 -30.80 26.96 -6.12
C GLY A 25 -30.97 28.00 -5.01
N VAL A 26 -31.12 27.55 -3.77
CA VAL A 26 -31.29 28.43 -2.61
C VAL A 26 -29.96 29.12 -2.31
N SER A 27 -29.97 30.45 -2.18
CA SER A 27 -28.73 31.23 -2.05
C SER A 27 -28.06 31.04 -0.70
N TRP A 28 -26.76 30.71 -0.71
CA TRP A 28 -25.90 30.69 0.48
C TRP A 28 -25.92 32.02 1.23
N SER A 29 -25.96 33.13 0.47
CA SER A 29 -25.82 34.49 0.99
C SER A 29 -27.05 35.02 1.72
N ASP A 30 -28.20 34.36 1.56
CA ASP A 30 -29.44 34.75 2.22
C ASP A 30 -29.44 34.26 3.69
N PRO A 31 -29.40 35.16 4.68
CA PRO A 31 -29.36 34.80 6.10
C PRO A 31 -30.57 34.01 6.58
N ALA A 32 -31.71 34.09 5.88
CA ALA A 32 -32.92 33.34 6.22
C ALA A 32 -32.75 31.83 6.10
N ASN A 33 -31.73 31.37 5.35
CA ASN A 33 -31.42 29.95 5.16
C ASN A 33 -30.51 29.39 6.27
N TRP A 34 -30.16 30.19 7.28
CA TRP A 34 -29.26 29.83 8.35
C TRP A 34 -29.88 30.07 9.73
N VAL A 35 -29.75 29.06 10.59
CA VAL A 35 -30.24 29.11 11.97
C VAL A 35 -29.12 28.72 12.92
N ASP A 36 -28.95 29.49 13.99
CA ASP A 36 -28.10 29.08 15.11
C ASP A 36 -28.91 28.26 16.10
N TYR A 37 -28.39 27.10 16.49
CA TYR A 37 -28.94 26.31 17.58
C TYR A 37 -28.07 26.48 18.83
N ASP A 38 -28.70 26.81 19.96
CA ASP A 38 -28.06 26.76 21.27
C ASP A 38 -27.99 25.31 21.81
N GLU A 39 -27.33 25.10 22.95
CA GLU A 39 -27.19 23.78 23.59
C GLU A 39 -28.53 23.15 24.02
N GLN A 40 -29.60 23.95 24.06
CA GLN A 40 -30.95 23.52 24.39
C GLN A 40 -31.81 23.26 23.13
N GLY A 41 -31.23 23.45 21.93
CA GLY A 41 -31.90 23.23 20.64
C GLY A 41 -32.81 24.39 20.22
N ASN A 42 -32.73 25.56 20.86
CA ASN A 42 -33.51 26.72 20.45
C ASN A 42 -32.91 27.36 19.21
N ALA A 43 -33.77 27.63 18.22
CA ALA A 43 -33.41 28.24 16.95
C ALA A 43 -33.37 29.77 17.05
N THR A 44 -32.26 30.38 16.63
CA THR A 44 -32.14 31.84 16.46
C THR A 44 -31.86 32.15 14.98
N PRO A 45 -32.75 32.90 14.28
CA PRO A 45 -32.50 33.34 12.92
C PRO A 45 -31.29 34.27 12.83
N ARG A 46 -30.56 34.22 11.71
CA ARG A 46 -29.38 35.07 11.49
C ARG A 46 -29.71 36.33 10.69
N SER A 47 -28.95 37.39 10.95
CA SER A 47 -28.96 38.64 10.15
C SER A 47 -27.88 38.66 9.05
N GLN A 48 -26.92 37.73 9.09
CA GLN A 48 -25.86 37.56 8.10
C GLN A 48 -25.54 36.08 7.89
N ALA A 49 -25.25 35.71 6.64
CA ALA A 49 -24.84 34.37 6.26
C ALA A 49 -23.42 34.02 6.77
N PRO A 50 -23.12 32.74 7.05
CA PRO A 50 -21.78 32.27 7.38
C PRO A 50 -20.74 32.60 6.31
N GLY A 51 -19.54 32.99 6.74
CA GLY A 51 -18.45 33.37 5.85
C GLY A 51 -18.48 34.82 5.36
N SER A 52 -19.45 35.63 5.81
CA SER A 52 -19.43 37.09 5.69
C SER A 52 -18.29 37.72 6.53
N SER A 53 -17.94 38.99 6.24
CA SER A 53 -16.81 39.69 6.86
C SER A 53 -16.83 39.62 8.40
N GLY A 54 -15.76 39.08 8.99
CA GLY A 54 -15.60 38.98 10.45
C GLY A 54 -16.18 37.72 11.10
N TRP A 55 -16.68 36.76 10.30
CA TRP A 55 -17.19 35.49 10.81
C TRP A 55 -16.06 34.51 11.17
N THR A 56 -16.24 33.76 12.27
CA THR A 56 -15.40 32.61 12.65
C THR A 56 -16.26 31.63 13.45
N GLY A 57 -16.88 30.65 12.80
CA GLY A 57 -17.71 29.63 13.45
C GLY A 57 -17.68 28.30 12.69
N SER A 58 -18.39 27.27 13.14
CA SER A 58 -18.58 26.04 12.36
C SER A 58 -20.00 25.96 11.83
N ILE A 59 -20.17 25.33 10.67
CA ILE A 59 -21.48 25.14 10.06
C ILE A 59 -21.81 23.66 9.87
N THR A 60 -23.11 23.37 9.89
CA THR A 60 -23.67 22.06 9.54
C THR A 60 -24.61 22.20 8.34
N LEU A 61 -24.35 21.45 7.28
CA LEU A 61 -25.24 21.26 6.15
C LEU A 61 -26.07 20.00 6.40
N ALA A 62 -27.38 20.16 6.56
CA ALA A 62 -28.30 19.08 6.88
C ALA A 62 -29.45 19.02 5.86
N GLY A 63 -30.11 17.86 5.77
CA GLY A 63 -31.24 17.64 4.86
C GLY A 63 -30.84 17.51 3.41
N THR A 64 -31.79 17.74 2.51
CA THR A 64 -31.58 17.70 1.05
C THR A 64 -31.72 19.10 0.47
N ALA A 65 -30.67 19.62 -0.16
CA ALA A 65 -30.66 20.98 -0.69
C ALA A 65 -29.68 21.15 -1.85
N THR A 66 -30.03 22.02 -2.81
CA THR A 66 -29.09 22.55 -3.80
C THR A 66 -28.80 24.01 -3.45
N ILE A 67 -27.57 24.30 -3.06
CA ILE A 67 -27.12 25.58 -2.52
C ILE A 67 -26.30 26.32 -3.57
N ASP A 68 -26.75 27.53 -3.91
CA ASP A 68 -26.06 28.43 -4.83
C ASP A 68 -25.12 29.37 -4.05
N MET A 69 -23.82 29.25 -4.29
CA MET A 69 -22.79 30.04 -3.61
C MET A 69 -22.53 31.40 -4.27
N GLY A 70 -23.26 31.77 -5.33
CA GLY A 70 -23.27 33.11 -5.93
C GLY A 70 -21.97 33.52 -6.63
N SER A 71 -21.20 32.55 -7.11
CA SER A 71 -19.83 32.70 -7.66
C SER A 71 -18.85 33.36 -6.67
N GLN A 72 -19.07 33.21 -5.37
CA GLN A 72 -18.22 33.78 -4.32
C GLN A 72 -17.31 32.75 -3.66
N THR A 73 -16.24 33.22 -3.00
CA THR A 73 -15.36 32.40 -2.16
C THR A 73 -15.68 32.61 -0.68
N TRP A 74 -16.12 31.56 -0.01
CA TRP A 74 -16.49 31.53 1.40
C TRP A 74 -15.33 30.97 2.24
N ALA A 75 -14.45 31.86 2.71
CA ALA A 75 -13.18 31.48 3.36
C ALA A 75 -13.11 31.67 4.87
N ALA A 76 -13.96 32.53 5.43
CA ALA A 76 -13.93 32.84 6.86
C ALA A 76 -14.58 31.73 7.72
N ILE A 77 -14.88 30.57 7.13
CA ILE A 77 -15.65 29.52 7.78
C ILE A 77 -14.74 28.57 8.55
N GLY A 78 -15.07 28.21 9.79
CA GLY A 78 -14.35 27.22 10.60
C GLY A 78 -14.47 25.81 10.04
N THR A 79 -15.21 24.90 10.70
CA THR A 79 -15.44 23.55 10.18
C THR A 79 -16.77 23.47 9.45
N VAL A 80 -16.80 22.78 8.31
CA VAL A 80 -18.03 22.46 7.57
C VAL A 80 -18.38 21.00 7.77
N THR A 81 -19.56 20.70 8.28
CA THR A 81 -20.02 19.32 8.46
C THR A 81 -21.23 19.05 7.60
N VAL A 82 -21.17 18.05 6.71
CA VAL A 82 -22.35 17.51 6.03
C VAL A 82 -22.89 16.36 6.88
N ALA A 83 -24.04 16.59 7.51
CA ALA A 83 -24.60 15.70 8.52
C ALA A 83 -25.05 14.34 7.94
N ASP A 84 -25.11 13.32 8.79
CA ASP A 84 -25.64 12.01 8.39
C ASP A 84 -27.06 12.13 7.80
N GLY A 85 -27.31 11.38 6.74
CA GLY A 85 -28.55 11.41 5.97
C GLY A 85 -28.74 12.65 5.08
N ALA A 86 -27.80 13.61 5.08
CA ALA A 86 -27.90 14.79 4.23
C ALA A 86 -27.47 14.49 2.78
N SER A 87 -28.12 15.14 1.82
CA SER A 87 -27.79 15.09 0.40
C SER A 87 -27.73 16.52 -0.14
N VAL A 88 -26.53 17.09 -0.13
CA VAL A 88 -26.32 18.52 -0.38
C VAL A 88 -25.55 18.71 -1.66
N THR A 89 -26.06 19.54 -2.56
CA THR A 89 -25.36 19.97 -3.76
C THR A 89 -24.91 21.41 -3.59
N LEU A 90 -23.60 21.68 -3.69
CA LEU A 90 -23.05 23.02 -3.77
C LEU A 90 -22.80 23.35 -5.24
N LYS A 91 -23.18 24.55 -5.69
CA LYS A 91 -22.88 25.03 -7.04
C LYS A 91 -22.46 26.49 -7.04
N ASP A 92 -21.81 26.91 -8.12
CA ASP A 92 -21.49 28.29 -8.44
C ASP A 92 -20.69 28.98 -7.32
N GLY A 93 -19.47 28.53 -7.00
CA GLY A 93 -18.59 29.22 -6.04
C GLY A 93 -17.57 28.34 -5.33
N ALA A 94 -16.80 28.91 -4.41
CA ALA A 94 -15.74 28.20 -3.68
C ALA A 94 -15.99 28.21 -2.17
N LEU A 95 -15.82 27.06 -1.52
CA LEU A 95 -15.88 26.90 -0.08
C LEU A 95 -14.48 26.53 0.45
N THR A 96 -13.89 27.39 1.27
CA THR A 96 -12.52 27.19 1.78
C THR A 96 -12.45 27.27 3.30
N PRO A 97 -12.92 26.23 4.01
CA PRO A 97 -12.99 26.26 5.46
C PRO A 97 -11.61 26.24 6.11
N SER A 98 -11.41 27.09 7.12
CA SER A 98 -10.18 27.24 7.88
C SER A 98 -9.88 26.05 8.77
N SER A 99 -10.91 25.34 9.25
CA SER A 99 -10.80 24.23 10.19
C SER A 99 -11.26 22.89 9.60
N GLY A 100 -11.32 22.79 8.27
CA GLY A 100 -11.60 21.54 7.59
C GLY A 100 -13.06 21.32 7.19
N TYR A 101 -13.32 20.19 6.56
CA TYR A 101 -14.68 19.75 6.26
C TYR A 101 -14.86 18.25 6.44
N THR A 102 -16.08 17.87 6.82
CA THR A 102 -16.47 16.50 7.13
C THR A 102 -17.69 16.12 6.31
N VAL A 103 -17.64 15.00 5.60
CA VAL A 103 -18.80 14.34 5.00
C VAL A 103 -19.08 13.06 5.79
N SER A 104 -20.15 13.07 6.59
CA SER A 104 -20.49 11.94 7.47
C SER A 104 -20.86 10.67 6.69
N SER A 105 -20.83 9.52 7.36
CA SER A 105 -20.90 8.17 6.77
C SER A 105 -22.08 7.92 5.81
N SER A 106 -23.24 8.52 6.09
CA SER A 106 -24.45 8.38 5.27
C SER A 106 -24.77 9.64 4.44
N ALA A 107 -23.88 10.62 4.44
CA ALA A 107 -24.04 11.88 3.77
C ALA A 107 -23.55 11.82 2.30
N THR A 108 -24.18 12.62 1.44
CA THR A 108 -23.71 12.87 0.08
C THR A 108 -23.50 14.37 -0.10
N LEU A 109 -22.26 14.77 -0.43
CA LEU A 109 -21.91 16.11 -0.86
C LEU A 109 -21.66 16.07 -2.37
N THR A 110 -22.42 16.81 -3.15
CA THR A 110 -22.18 16.99 -4.59
C THR A 110 -21.65 18.39 -4.84
N LEU A 111 -20.56 18.51 -5.59
CA LEU A 111 -20.11 19.78 -6.16
C LEU A 111 -20.54 19.79 -7.62
N SER A 112 -21.26 20.82 -8.04
CA SER A 112 -21.83 20.89 -9.38
C SER A 112 -21.43 22.18 -10.10
N GLY A 113 -20.92 22.05 -11.32
CA GLY A 113 -20.66 23.17 -12.23
C GLY A 113 -19.23 23.68 -12.22
N THR A 114 -18.88 24.36 -13.31
CA THR A 114 -17.54 24.90 -13.56
C THR A 114 -17.22 26.01 -12.56
N GLY A 115 -16.09 25.89 -11.86
CA GLY A 115 -15.69 26.86 -10.84
C GLY A 115 -16.23 26.55 -9.44
N THR A 116 -17.06 25.52 -9.29
CA THR A 116 -17.45 25.01 -7.98
C THR A 116 -16.28 24.30 -7.32
N LYS A 117 -15.85 24.79 -6.16
CA LYS A 117 -14.69 24.26 -5.45
C LYS A 117 -14.93 24.06 -3.97
N ILE A 118 -14.39 22.98 -3.40
CA ILE A 118 -14.13 22.88 -1.96
C ILE A 118 -12.65 22.58 -1.70
N SER A 119 -12.04 23.29 -0.77
CA SER A 119 -10.64 23.01 -0.39
C SER A 119 -10.32 23.48 1.02
N SER A 120 -9.62 22.67 1.80
CA SER A 120 -9.09 23.08 3.11
C SER A 120 -7.65 22.60 3.28
N THR A 121 -6.81 23.44 3.89
CA THR A 121 -5.46 23.06 4.35
C THR A 121 -5.47 22.43 5.74
N SER A 122 -6.64 22.31 6.37
CA SER A 122 -6.88 21.65 7.65
C SER A 122 -7.46 20.25 7.43
N ASN A 123 -7.96 19.61 8.49
CA ASN A 123 -8.42 18.21 8.41
C ASN A 123 -9.61 18.03 7.46
N VAL A 124 -9.52 17.08 6.53
CA VAL A 124 -10.61 16.68 5.65
C VAL A 124 -11.02 15.24 5.97
N THR A 125 -12.29 15.03 6.30
CA THR A 125 -12.83 13.70 6.61
C THR A 125 -13.98 13.39 5.67
N ILE A 126 -13.89 12.29 4.91
CA ILE A 126 -14.99 11.84 4.05
C ILE A 126 -15.21 10.37 4.38
N GLU A 127 -16.33 10.09 5.06
CA GLU A 127 -16.81 8.74 5.36
C GLU A 127 -17.99 8.37 4.45
N GLY A 128 -18.76 9.36 3.99
CA GLY A 128 -19.85 9.20 3.03
C GLY A 128 -19.40 9.35 1.58
N THR A 129 -20.21 10.04 0.78
CA THR A 129 -19.96 10.25 -0.66
C THR A 129 -19.66 11.71 -0.99
N LEU A 130 -18.56 11.96 -1.71
CA LEU A 130 -18.27 13.23 -2.36
C LEU A 130 -18.35 13.05 -3.88
N LYS A 131 -19.32 13.70 -4.52
CA LYS A 131 -19.51 13.68 -5.96
C LYS A 131 -19.00 14.96 -6.60
N LEU A 132 -18.23 14.85 -7.68
CA LEU A 132 -17.77 15.97 -8.51
C LEU A 132 -18.52 15.93 -9.83
N ASP A 133 -19.27 16.99 -10.15
CA ASP A 133 -20.13 17.04 -11.33
C ASP A 133 -19.98 18.40 -12.03
N GLY A 134 -20.14 18.43 -13.35
CA GLY A 134 -20.11 19.65 -14.14
C GLY A 134 -18.76 20.38 -14.20
N GLY A 135 -17.63 19.70 -14.00
CA GLY A 135 -16.30 20.32 -13.97
C GLY A 135 -15.90 20.90 -12.61
N ALA A 136 -16.43 20.31 -11.53
CA ALA A 136 -16.16 20.75 -10.17
C ALA A 136 -14.80 20.26 -9.64
N THR A 137 -14.27 20.95 -8.64
CA THR A 137 -12.97 20.62 -8.03
C THR A 137 -13.08 20.41 -6.51
N ALA A 138 -12.42 19.37 -5.99
CA ALA A 138 -12.24 19.20 -4.54
C ALA A 138 -10.77 19.02 -4.19
N ALA A 139 -10.36 19.51 -3.02
CA ALA A 139 -9.02 19.30 -2.48
C ALA A 139 -9.04 18.63 -1.10
N LEU A 140 -8.30 17.54 -0.97
CA LEU A 140 -8.16 16.69 0.21
C LEU A 140 -6.82 16.93 0.89
N ASN A 141 -6.79 16.85 2.23
CA ASN A 141 -5.55 16.97 3.02
C ASN A 141 -5.24 15.75 3.91
N ASN A 142 -6.14 14.77 3.95
CA ASN A 142 -5.99 13.52 4.71
C ASN A 142 -6.49 12.34 3.88
N ASN A 143 -6.17 11.14 4.34
CA ASN A 143 -6.71 9.91 3.78
C ASN A 143 -8.24 9.91 3.86
N VAL A 144 -8.86 9.46 2.78
CA VAL A 144 -10.32 9.38 2.66
C VAL A 144 -10.71 7.92 2.54
N ASN A 145 -11.58 7.44 3.43
CA ASN A 145 -12.12 6.08 3.39
C ASN A 145 -13.47 6.01 2.66
N GLY A 146 -14.18 7.14 2.57
CA GLY A 146 -15.43 7.28 1.83
C GLY A 146 -15.26 7.21 0.31
N THR A 147 -16.36 7.46 -0.40
CA THR A 147 -16.44 7.27 -1.85
C THR A 147 -16.35 8.61 -2.58
N ILE A 148 -15.45 8.70 -3.55
CA ILE A 148 -15.42 9.80 -4.51
C ILE A 148 -16.10 9.35 -5.81
N VAL A 149 -17.08 10.10 -6.28
CA VAL A 149 -17.81 9.79 -7.53
C VAL A 149 -17.58 10.89 -8.54
N PHE A 150 -17.12 10.52 -9.73
CA PHE A 150 -16.99 11.44 -10.86
C PHE A 150 -18.29 11.43 -11.70
N GLY A 151 -18.98 12.56 -11.73
CA GLY A 151 -20.17 12.83 -12.55
C GLY A 151 -19.81 13.34 -13.94
N ASP A 152 -20.78 13.80 -14.71
CA ASP A 152 -20.53 14.25 -16.08
C ASP A 152 -19.86 15.63 -16.08
N ALA A 153 -19.07 15.93 -17.10
CA ALA A 153 -18.45 17.24 -17.26
C ALA A 153 -18.74 17.76 -18.68
N PRO A 154 -19.14 19.03 -18.84
CA PRO A 154 -19.25 19.67 -20.15
C PRO A 154 -17.95 19.54 -20.97
N ASP A 155 -18.08 19.50 -22.29
CA ASP A 155 -16.93 19.39 -23.22
C ASP A 155 -15.83 20.42 -22.90
N GLY A 156 -14.60 19.93 -22.72
CA GLY A 156 -13.43 20.75 -22.41
C GLY A 156 -13.27 21.12 -20.92
N THR A 157 -14.18 20.68 -20.05
CA THR A 157 -14.08 20.84 -18.59
C THR A 157 -13.77 19.51 -17.92
N HIS A 158 -13.08 19.56 -16.78
CA HIS A 158 -12.59 18.38 -16.10
C HIS A 158 -13.05 18.40 -14.65
N ASN A 159 -13.64 17.31 -14.18
CA ASN A 159 -13.80 17.14 -12.73
C ASN A 159 -12.43 16.83 -12.13
N THR A 160 -12.07 17.51 -11.05
CA THR A 160 -10.72 17.44 -10.51
C THR A 160 -10.73 17.13 -9.03
N LEU A 161 -10.13 16.01 -8.66
CA LEU A 161 -9.77 15.70 -7.29
C LEU A 161 -8.31 16.06 -7.06
N THR A 162 -8.02 16.87 -6.05
CA THR A 162 -6.66 17.28 -5.69
C THR A 162 -6.29 16.72 -4.33
N GLU A 163 -5.21 15.99 -4.24
CA GLU A 163 -4.58 15.59 -2.99
C GLU A 163 -3.49 16.61 -2.68
N LEU A 164 -3.59 17.31 -1.55
CA LEU A 164 -2.68 18.41 -1.22
C LEU A 164 -1.26 17.96 -0.84
N ASN A 165 -1.04 16.65 -0.66
CA ASN A 165 0.28 16.07 -0.40
C ASN A 165 0.37 14.58 -0.85
N THR A 166 1.58 14.04 -0.92
CA THR A 166 1.93 12.70 -1.46
C THR A 166 1.55 11.49 -0.62
N TRP A 167 1.14 11.71 0.63
CA TRP A 167 0.86 10.65 1.59
C TRP A 167 -0.64 10.38 1.74
N ILE A 168 -1.45 11.13 1.00
CA ILE A 168 -2.89 10.96 0.95
C ILE A 168 -3.21 9.72 0.09
N SER A 169 -4.27 9.05 0.47
CA SER A 169 -4.87 7.99 -0.34
C SER A 169 -6.38 8.11 -0.31
N VAL A 170 -7.01 7.86 -1.46
CA VAL A 170 -8.46 7.78 -1.61
C VAL A 170 -8.88 6.32 -1.66
N GLY A 171 -9.77 5.90 -0.77
CA GLY A 171 -10.14 4.50 -0.58
C GLY A 171 -11.04 3.93 -1.68
N ASN A 172 -11.92 4.74 -2.25
CA ASN A 172 -12.86 4.31 -3.29
C ASN A 172 -13.14 5.44 -4.28
N VAL A 173 -12.95 5.16 -5.56
CA VAL A 173 -13.23 6.10 -6.67
C VAL A 173 -14.15 5.43 -7.67
N GLN A 174 -15.22 6.13 -8.06
CA GLN A 174 -16.22 5.59 -8.98
C GLN A 174 -16.44 6.47 -10.20
N ASN A 175 -16.76 5.81 -11.30
CA ASN A 175 -17.17 6.41 -12.56
C ASN A 175 -16.10 7.33 -13.18
N PHE A 176 -14.83 6.99 -13.01
CA PHE A 176 -13.71 7.73 -13.59
C PHE A 176 -13.68 7.56 -15.12
N LYS A 177 -13.52 8.63 -15.88
CA LYS A 177 -13.53 8.58 -17.36
C LYS A 177 -12.51 9.54 -17.96
N PRO A 178 -12.20 9.42 -19.26
CA PRO A 178 -11.40 10.43 -19.95
C PRO A 178 -12.00 11.83 -19.74
N GLY A 179 -11.16 12.79 -19.35
CA GLY A 179 -11.59 14.13 -18.94
C GLY A 179 -11.74 14.32 -17.42
N ASP A 180 -11.68 13.28 -16.60
CA ASP A 180 -11.57 13.43 -15.14
C ASP A 180 -10.10 13.43 -14.69
N SER A 181 -9.82 14.02 -13.52
CA SER A 181 -8.46 14.31 -13.08
C SER A 181 -8.24 13.98 -11.61
N ILE A 182 -7.12 13.32 -11.30
CA ILE A 182 -6.58 13.17 -9.95
C ILE A 182 -5.21 13.85 -9.94
N VAL A 183 -5.09 14.91 -9.14
CA VAL A 183 -3.90 15.76 -9.02
C VAL A 183 -3.27 15.51 -7.66
N VAL A 184 -1.96 15.33 -7.59
CA VAL A 184 -1.24 15.30 -6.30
C VAL A 184 -0.29 16.49 -6.24
N GLN A 185 -0.58 17.41 -5.32
CA GLN A 185 0.24 18.59 -5.09
C GLN A 185 1.48 18.26 -4.27
N GLY A 186 2.57 18.95 -4.59
CA GLY A 186 3.85 18.75 -3.93
C GLY A 186 4.38 17.33 -4.12
N SER A 187 4.05 16.67 -5.24
CA SER A 187 4.50 15.32 -5.48
C SER A 187 6.01 15.22 -5.69
N HIS A 188 6.61 14.25 -5.00
CA HIS A 188 8.00 13.84 -5.22
C HIS A 188 8.08 12.63 -6.16
N TYR A 189 6.93 12.09 -6.58
CA TYR A 189 6.84 10.95 -7.46
C TYR A 189 6.94 11.39 -8.91
N ASN A 190 7.86 10.78 -9.64
CA ASN A 190 8.06 11.04 -11.06
C ASN A 190 7.25 10.10 -11.94
N HIS A 191 6.70 9.01 -11.40
CA HIS A 191 5.89 8.07 -12.17
C HIS A 191 4.67 7.63 -11.35
N VAL A 192 3.63 7.22 -12.06
CA VAL A 192 2.47 6.54 -11.48
C VAL A 192 2.23 5.26 -12.27
N ARG A 193 1.46 4.33 -11.71
CA ARG A 193 1.12 3.06 -12.35
C ARG A 193 -0.33 2.71 -12.04
N TRP A 194 -1.06 2.28 -13.06
CA TRP A 194 -2.38 1.67 -12.88
C TRP A 194 -2.22 0.16 -12.72
N ILE A 195 -2.77 -0.39 -11.64
CA ILE A 195 -2.77 -1.83 -11.36
C ILE A 195 -4.21 -2.32 -11.43
N GLN A 196 -4.53 -3.14 -12.41
CA GLN A 196 -5.86 -3.75 -12.51
C GLN A 196 -6.07 -4.76 -11.38
N GLN A 197 -7.22 -4.67 -10.73
CA GLN A 197 -7.64 -5.59 -9.68
C GLN A 197 -8.39 -6.77 -10.31
N GLY A 198 -7.62 -7.77 -10.76
CA GLY A 198 -8.16 -8.97 -11.38
C GLY A 198 -8.75 -8.73 -12.77
N SER A 199 -9.85 -9.40 -13.10
CA SER A 199 -10.60 -9.22 -14.36
C SER A 199 -11.72 -8.18 -14.25
N SER A 200 -11.86 -7.55 -13.09
CA SER A 200 -12.87 -6.51 -12.86
C SER A 200 -12.45 -5.17 -13.51
N ASN A 201 -13.42 -4.30 -13.76
CA ASN A 201 -13.17 -2.92 -14.17
C ASN A 201 -12.73 -2.03 -12.98
N THR A 202 -11.87 -2.57 -12.12
CA THR A 202 -11.39 -1.92 -10.90
C THR A 202 -9.89 -1.83 -10.94
N TYR A 203 -9.34 -0.68 -10.58
CA TYR A 203 -7.92 -0.40 -10.67
C TYR A 203 -7.41 0.28 -9.39
N THR A 204 -6.13 0.17 -9.11
CA THR A 204 -5.43 0.97 -8.12
C THR A 204 -4.44 1.88 -8.84
N LEU A 205 -4.50 3.17 -8.56
CA LEU A 205 -3.49 4.12 -8.98
C LEU A 205 -2.42 4.21 -7.90
N VAL A 206 -1.18 3.89 -8.25
CA VAL A 206 -0.05 3.94 -7.31
C VAL A 206 1.04 4.85 -7.83
N ALA A 207 1.75 5.49 -6.91
CA ALA A 207 3.04 6.10 -7.19
C ALA A 207 4.09 5.00 -7.45
N TYR A 208 4.93 5.25 -8.45
CA TYR A 208 5.98 4.34 -8.90
C TYR A 208 7.26 5.15 -9.08
N ASP A 209 8.41 4.58 -8.73
CA ASP A 209 9.70 5.24 -8.90
C ASP A 209 10.50 4.71 -10.10
N GLY A 210 10.06 3.63 -10.74
CA GLY A 210 10.86 2.91 -11.75
C GLY A 210 11.15 1.47 -11.36
N ASN A 211 11.10 1.14 -10.07
CA ASN A 211 11.53 -0.15 -9.53
C ASN A 211 10.53 -0.76 -8.52
N THR A 212 9.88 0.06 -7.69
CA THR A 212 8.95 -0.38 -6.64
C THR A 212 7.66 0.45 -6.61
N THR A 213 6.58 -0.20 -6.17
CA THR A 213 5.33 0.50 -5.85
C THR A 213 5.48 1.19 -4.50
N MET A 214 5.28 2.50 -4.45
CA MET A 214 5.51 3.29 -3.23
C MET A 214 4.22 3.52 -2.42
N ASN A 215 3.36 4.44 -2.88
CA ASN A 215 2.13 4.81 -2.20
C ASN A 215 0.91 4.62 -3.11
N ALA A 216 -0.22 4.19 -2.56
CA ALA A 216 -1.48 4.17 -3.28
C ALA A 216 -2.08 5.58 -3.29
N ILE A 217 -2.19 6.18 -4.46
CA ILE A 217 -2.84 7.48 -4.67
C ILE A 217 -4.36 7.28 -4.56
N ALA A 218 -4.89 6.35 -5.34
CA ALA A 218 -6.31 5.97 -5.29
C ALA A 218 -6.49 4.45 -5.36
N ARG A 219 -7.40 3.94 -4.54
CA ARG A 219 -7.74 2.52 -4.44
C ARG A 219 -9.15 2.32 -4.98
N ASN A 220 -9.41 1.10 -5.47
CA ASN A 220 -10.72 0.66 -5.94
C ASN A 220 -11.34 1.60 -6.98
N VAL A 221 -10.53 2.10 -7.91
CA VAL A 221 -10.95 3.01 -8.97
C VAL A 221 -11.74 2.24 -10.02
N THR A 222 -13.02 2.53 -10.15
CA THR A 222 -13.88 1.98 -11.21
C THR A 222 -14.09 3.01 -12.31
N PHE A 223 -13.92 2.57 -13.55
CA PHE A 223 -14.11 3.43 -14.71
C PHE A 223 -15.57 3.48 -15.17
N ALA A 224 -15.98 4.59 -15.77
CA ALA A 224 -17.32 4.73 -16.32
C ALA A 224 -17.56 3.75 -17.48
N ALA A 225 -18.82 3.38 -17.69
CA ALA A 225 -19.21 2.65 -18.88
C ALA A 225 -19.07 3.55 -20.11
N ARG A 226 -18.58 2.99 -21.23
CA ARG A 226 -18.53 3.70 -22.51
C ARG A 226 -19.95 3.91 -23.01
N GLN A 227 -20.15 5.04 -23.67
CA GLN A 227 -21.42 5.37 -24.29
C GLN A 227 -21.26 5.44 -25.80
N ASN A 228 -22.29 4.98 -26.52
CA ASN A 228 -22.44 5.20 -27.95
C ASN A 228 -22.81 6.67 -28.20
N ALA A 229 -22.74 7.11 -29.46
CA ALA A 229 -23.09 8.48 -29.85
C ALA A 229 -24.55 8.88 -29.52
N ASP A 230 -25.43 7.90 -29.30
CA ASP A 230 -26.82 8.11 -28.90
C ASP A 230 -27.04 8.13 -27.37
N GLY A 231 -25.96 8.02 -26.57
CA GLY A 231 -25.99 8.00 -25.11
C GLY A 231 -26.28 6.62 -24.49
N SER A 232 -26.52 5.58 -25.29
CA SER A 232 -26.68 4.22 -24.78
C SER A 232 -25.36 3.61 -24.30
N ILE A 233 -25.41 2.70 -23.33
CA ILE A 233 -24.21 1.98 -22.86
C ILE A 233 -23.68 1.08 -23.98
N ALA A 234 -22.41 1.24 -24.32
CA ALA A 234 -21.75 0.43 -25.32
C ALA A 234 -21.52 -1.00 -24.80
N THR A 235 -21.77 -1.99 -25.64
CA THR A 235 -21.59 -3.41 -25.31
C THR A 235 -20.76 -4.13 -26.37
N ASP A 236 -20.08 -5.21 -25.97
CA ASP A 236 -19.38 -6.09 -26.89
C ASP A 236 -20.35 -7.00 -27.68
N ALA A 237 -19.82 -7.79 -28.62
CA ALA A 237 -20.62 -8.73 -29.42
C ALA A 237 -21.32 -9.82 -28.59
N SER A 238 -20.94 -10.01 -27.33
CA SER A 238 -21.54 -10.94 -26.37
C SER A 238 -22.56 -10.26 -25.43
N GLY A 239 -22.77 -8.94 -25.56
CA GLY A 239 -23.68 -8.15 -24.75
C GLY A 239 -23.10 -7.66 -23.43
N ASN A 240 -21.79 -7.77 -23.19
CA ASN A 240 -21.16 -7.25 -21.98
C ASN A 240 -20.91 -5.75 -22.08
N THR A 241 -21.14 -5.00 -21.00
CA THR A 241 -20.82 -3.57 -20.92
C THR A 241 -19.33 -3.31 -21.18
N LEU A 242 -19.04 -2.41 -22.11
CA LEU A 242 -17.70 -1.90 -22.34
C LEU A 242 -17.44 -0.74 -21.39
N TYR A 243 -16.36 -0.82 -20.62
CA TYR A 243 -15.92 0.24 -19.74
C TYR A 243 -14.74 1.01 -20.34
N TYR A 244 -14.54 2.24 -19.89
CA TYR A 244 -13.23 2.88 -20.06
C TYR A 244 -12.18 2.10 -19.26
N SER A 245 -10.95 2.22 -19.69
CA SER A 245 -9.78 1.60 -19.07
C SER A 245 -8.67 2.65 -19.00
N PRO A 246 -7.59 2.39 -18.24
CA PRO A 246 -6.44 3.29 -18.24
C PRO A 246 -5.91 3.61 -19.64
N LEU A 247 -6.03 2.69 -20.61
CA LEU A 247 -5.60 2.91 -21.99
C LEU A 247 -6.41 3.98 -22.72
N ASP A 248 -7.65 4.21 -22.32
CA ASP A 248 -8.54 5.19 -22.94
C ASP A 248 -8.27 6.62 -22.44
N LEU A 249 -7.37 6.77 -21.47
CA LEU A 249 -6.91 8.07 -20.98
C LEU A 249 -5.84 8.70 -21.88
N SER A 250 -5.36 8.00 -22.92
CA SER A 250 -4.28 8.44 -23.83
C SER A 250 -4.79 8.86 -25.22
N PRO A 251 -4.25 9.93 -25.83
CA PRO A 251 -4.59 10.36 -27.18
C PRO A 251 -3.90 9.57 -28.33
N ALA A 252 -2.95 8.65 -28.05
CA ALA A 252 -2.24 7.89 -29.10
C ALA A 252 -1.96 6.41 -28.70
N PRO A 253 -2.68 5.43 -29.27
CA PRO A 253 -2.54 4.01 -28.92
C PRO A 253 -1.50 3.31 -29.82
N THR A 254 -0.20 3.44 -29.52
CA THR A 254 0.83 2.57 -30.12
C THR A 254 1.84 2.11 -29.07
N ALA A 255 2.23 0.83 -29.17
CA ALA A 255 2.98 0.08 -28.17
C ALA A 255 4.34 0.70 -27.78
N THR A 256 4.64 0.61 -26.47
CA THR A 256 5.94 0.82 -25.79
C THR A 256 6.52 2.26 -25.76
N GLY A 257 6.49 2.87 -24.58
CA GLY A 257 7.20 4.06 -24.11
C GLY A 257 7.07 4.13 -22.58
N THR A 258 7.57 5.16 -21.89
CA THR A 258 7.57 5.32 -20.40
C THR A 258 6.90 6.65 -19.99
N ILE A 259 5.93 6.67 -19.05
CA ILE A 259 5.27 7.89 -18.54
C ILE A 259 6.27 8.71 -17.73
N ASP A 260 6.48 9.98 -18.06
CA ASP A 260 6.89 10.99 -17.07
C ASP A 260 5.63 11.53 -16.37
N GLY A 261 5.55 11.39 -15.05
CA GLY A 261 4.45 11.80 -14.17
C GLY A 261 4.29 13.32 -14.01
N ASN A 262 4.83 14.11 -14.94
CA ASN A 262 4.73 15.56 -14.98
C ASN A 262 4.01 16.00 -16.26
N HIS A 263 2.68 15.91 -16.30
CA HIS A 263 1.94 16.81 -17.17
C HIS A 263 1.73 18.13 -16.41
N ASN A 264 2.60 19.11 -16.68
CA ASN A 264 2.41 20.49 -16.24
C ASN A 264 1.33 21.12 -17.12
N ASP A 265 0.06 20.86 -16.81
CA ASP A 265 -1.01 21.70 -17.31
C ASP A 265 -0.93 23.05 -16.57
N ALA A 266 -0.66 24.13 -17.31
CA ALA A 266 -0.56 25.48 -16.77
C ALA A 266 -1.84 25.96 -16.06
N ALA A 267 -2.97 25.28 -16.27
CA ALA A 267 -4.23 25.52 -15.57
C ALA A 267 -4.23 25.04 -14.10
N TYR A 268 -3.31 24.15 -13.69
CA TYR A 268 -3.32 23.53 -12.36
C TYR A 268 -1.95 23.63 -11.67
N THR A 269 -1.93 24.00 -10.37
CA THR A 269 -0.71 24.03 -9.55
C THR A 269 -0.47 22.64 -8.95
N GLY A 270 0.42 21.82 -9.52
CA GLY A 270 0.78 20.49 -9.03
C GLY A 270 1.03 19.48 -10.15
N ASN A 271 1.49 18.27 -9.81
CA ASN A 271 1.65 17.21 -10.81
C ASN A 271 0.27 16.64 -11.10
N THR A 272 -0.19 16.81 -12.35
CA THR A 272 -1.43 16.19 -12.80
C THR A 272 -1.10 14.88 -13.50
N TYR A 273 -1.71 13.79 -13.03
CA TYR A 273 -1.45 12.47 -13.59
C TYR A 273 -2.46 12.13 -14.68
N TYR A 274 -2.06 12.41 -15.92
CA TYR A 274 -2.70 11.87 -17.12
C TYR A 274 -1.73 10.94 -17.85
N GLN A 275 -2.26 9.98 -18.61
CA GLN A 275 -1.46 9.24 -19.58
C GLN A 275 -1.10 10.14 -20.76
N ASN A 276 0.15 10.56 -20.83
CA ASN A 276 0.76 10.88 -22.11
C ASN A 276 2.20 10.34 -22.12
N ALA A 277 2.53 9.59 -23.18
CA ALA A 277 3.76 8.86 -23.42
C ALA A 277 3.98 7.56 -22.60
N GLY A 278 3.35 6.46 -23.02
CA GLY A 278 3.89 5.10 -22.90
C GLY A 278 3.87 4.41 -21.52
N PHE A 279 2.94 3.48 -21.32
CA PHE A 279 2.99 2.53 -20.20
C PHE A 279 3.45 1.16 -20.69
N VAL A 280 4.22 0.47 -19.83
CA VAL A 280 4.22 -0.99 -19.76
C VAL A 280 2.96 -1.40 -18.99
N TYR A 281 1.95 -1.89 -19.70
CA TYR A 281 0.84 -2.64 -19.11
C TYR A 281 1.42 -3.97 -18.62
N ASP A 282 1.65 -4.07 -17.32
CA ASP A 282 2.08 -5.31 -16.68
C ASP A 282 0.92 -5.83 -15.83
N SER A 283 0.12 -6.69 -16.46
CA SER A 283 -0.90 -7.55 -15.83
C SER A 283 -0.30 -8.65 -14.97
N SER A 284 1.03 -8.71 -14.84
CA SER A 284 1.80 -9.73 -14.15
C SER A 284 2.61 -9.23 -12.93
N ALA A 285 2.45 -7.97 -12.49
CA ALA A 285 3.05 -7.55 -11.22
C ALA A 285 2.46 -8.33 -10.04
N PRO A 286 3.27 -8.62 -8.99
CA PRO A 286 2.90 -9.53 -7.93
C PRO A 286 1.60 -9.07 -7.30
N THR A 287 0.59 -9.88 -7.54
CA THR A 287 -0.59 -9.90 -6.71
C THR A 287 -0.15 -10.25 -5.29
N ALA A 288 -0.84 -9.71 -4.28
CA ALA A 288 -0.65 -10.07 -2.87
C ALA A 288 -0.27 -11.55 -2.71
N THR A 289 0.79 -11.82 -1.92
CA THR A 289 1.20 -13.11 -1.35
C THR A 289 0.46 -14.30 -1.98
N VAL A 290 0.99 -14.80 -3.09
CA VAL A 290 0.31 -15.78 -3.94
C VAL A 290 0.56 -17.19 -3.41
N THR A 291 -0.47 -17.87 -2.92
CA THR A 291 -0.40 -19.22 -2.30
C THR A 291 -1.05 -20.30 -3.18
N CYS A 292 -0.30 -20.92 -4.11
CA CYS A 292 -0.90 -21.71 -5.20
C CYS A 292 -0.17 -23.01 -5.51
N PHE A 293 -0.91 -23.94 -6.12
CA PHE A 293 -0.40 -25.14 -6.77
C PHE A 293 -0.09 -24.87 -8.23
N LEU A 294 0.94 -25.50 -8.80
CA LEU A 294 1.16 -25.45 -10.24
C LEU A 294 0.36 -26.55 -10.95
N ALA A 295 0.18 -26.40 -12.28
CA ALA A 295 -0.44 -27.44 -13.11
C ALA A 295 0.22 -28.81 -12.88
N GLY A 296 -0.59 -29.86 -12.79
CA GLY A 296 -0.14 -31.23 -12.52
C GLY A 296 -0.06 -31.60 -11.04
N SER A 297 -0.21 -30.66 -10.09
CA SER A 297 -0.38 -31.01 -8.67
C SER A 297 -1.64 -31.87 -8.47
N LEU A 298 -1.54 -32.96 -7.73
CA LEU A 298 -2.62 -33.93 -7.57
C LEU A 298 -3.34 -33.74 -6.23
N ILE A 299 -4.57 -33.21 -6.26
CA ILE A 299 -5.40 -33.00 -5.09
C ILE A 299 -6.16 -34.27 -4.75
N ARG A 300 -6.09 -34.72 -3.48
CA ARG A 300 -6.85 -35.88 -3.01
C ARG A 300 -8.33 -35.54 -2.93
N THR A 301 -9.14 -36.21 -3.75
CA THR A 301 -10.61 -36.10 -3.77
C THR A 301 -11.27 -37.42 -3.39
N ALA A 302 -12.59 -37.40 -3.17
CA ALA A 302 -13.38 -38.61 -2.95
C ALA A 302 -13.37 -39.59 -4.13
N LYS A 303 -12.94 -39.14 -5.32
CA LYS A 303 -12.80 -39.94 -6.55
C LYS A 303 -11.37 -40.45 -6.77
N GLY A 304 -10.45 -40.16 -5.84
CA GLY A 304 -9.01 -40.37 -6.00
C GLY A 304 -8.24 -39.07 -6.20
N ASP A 305 -6.98 -39.18 -6.60
CA ASP A 305 -6.12 -38.03 -6.90
C ASP A 305 -6.51 -37.40 -8.24
N VAL A 306 -6.79 -36.09 -8.23
CA VAL A 306 -7.24 -35.31 -9.39
C VAL A 306 -6.28 -34.15 -9.61
N ALA A 307 -5.87 -33.92 -10.85
CA ALA A 307 -5.01 -32.79 -11.20
C ALA A 307 -5.70 -31.46 -10.82
N VAL A 308 -4.95 -30.52 -10.24
CA VAL A 308 -5.50 -29.28 -9.69
C VAL A 308 -6.21 -28.44 -10.76
N GLU A 309 -5.75 -28.50 -12.01
CA GLU A 309 -6.38 -27.88 -13.17
C GLU A 309 -7.74 -28.47 -13.54
N ASP A 310 -8.07 -29.66 -13.03
CA ASP A 310 -9.31 -30.38 -13.26
C ASP A 310 -10.28 -30.32 -12.07
N VAL A 311 -9.84 -29.83 -10.91
CA VAL A 311 -10.70 -29.63 -9.74
C VAL A 311 -11.75 -28.56 -10.04
N ARG A 312 -13.02 -28.83 -9.71
CA ARG A 312 -14.14 -27.89 -9.91
C ARG A 312 -14.90 -27.64 -8.61
N ALA A 313 -15.64 -26.54 -8.57
CA ALA A 313 -16.58 -26.29 -7.49
C ALA A 313 -17.58 -27.44 -7.37
N GLY A 314 -17.82 -27.91 -6.14
CA GLY A 314 -18.64 -29.08 -5.82
C GLY A 314 -17.87 -30.39 -5.72
N ASP A 315 -16.62 -30.49 -6.20
CA ASP A 315 -15.80 -31.66 -5.94
C ASP A 315 -15.50 -31.78 -4.44
N LEU A 316 -15.44 -33.01 -3.95
CA LEU A 316 -15.19 -33.32 -2.55
C LEU A 316 -13.71 -33.58 -2.34
N VAL A 317 -12.99 -32.63 -1.72
CA VAL A 317 -11.56 -32.75 -1.40
C VAL A 317 -11.37 -33.28 0.02
N LEU A 318 -10.32 -34.06 0.21
CA LEU A 318 -9.92 -34.51 1.54
C LEU A 318 -9.42 -33.30 2.34
N THR A 319 -10.09 -33.05 3.46
CA THR A 319 -9.67 -32.10 4.48
C THR A 319 -9.28 -32.85 5.75
N VAL A 320 -8.18 -32.43 6.37
CA VAL A 320 -7.69 -33.02 7.62
C VAL A 320 -7.96 -32.04 8.76
N THR A 321 -8.83 -32.44 9.68
CA THR A 321 -9.10 -31.71 10.93
C THR A 321 -8.74 -32.61 12.09
N THR A 322 -7.84 -32.17 12.98
CA THR A 322 -7.35 -32.87 14.20
C THR A 322 -7.84 -34.33 14.36
N GLY A 323 -7.21 -35.25 13.60
CA GLY A 323 -7.40 -36.69 13.74
C GLY A 323 -8.54 -37.33 12.93
N GLN A 324 -9.24 -36.58 12.08
CA GLN A 324 -10.28 -37.12 11.20
C GLN A 324 -10.13 -36.62 9.76
N ASP A 325 -10.17 -37.59 8.84
CA ASP A 325 -10.28 -37.37 7.41
C ASP A 325 -11.74 -37.10 7.05
N VAL A 326 -12.02 -35.87 6.62
CA VAL A 326 -13.37 -35.44 6.21
C VAL A 326 -13.31 -34.92 4.80
N TYR A 327 -14.28 -35.30 3.96
CA TYR A 327 -14.40 -34.76 2.62
C TYR A 327 -15.29 -33.51 2.63
N GLN A 328 -14.75 -32.38 2.19
CA GLN A 328 -15.47 -31.12 2.10
C GLN A 328 -15.60 -30.65 0.65
N PRO A 329 -16.71 -29.99 0.30
CA PRO A 329 -16.89 -29.44 -1.04
C PRO A 329 -15.93 -28.28 -1.28
N VAL A 330 -15.30 -28.30 -2.44
CA VAL A 330 -14.65 -27.14 -3.04
C VAL A 330 -15.74 -26.12 -3.33
N ILE A 331 -15.67 -24.95 -2.71
CA ILE A 331 -16.60 -23.86 -2.99
C ILE A 331 -16.12 -23.01 -4.17
N TRP A 332 -14.83 -23.10 -4.51
CA TRP A 332 -14.21 -22.37 -5.60
C TRP A 332 -12.86 -22.94 -5.99
N ALA A 333 -12.60 -22.92 -7.30
CA ALA A 333 -11.30 -23.23 -7.86
C ALA A 333 -11.00 -22.20 -8.96
N GLY A 334 -9.81 -21.63 -8.93
CA GLY A 334 -9.42 -20.60 -9.89
C GLY A 334 -7.94 -20.67 -10.24
N TYR A 335 -7.56 -20.02 -11.34
CA TYR A 335 -6.20 -20.06 -11.87
C TYR A 335 -5.72 -18.71 -12.39
N GLN A 336 -4.40 -18.56 -12.48
CA GLN A 336 -3.71 -17.42 -13.09
C GLN A 336 -2.33 -17.87 -13.64
N THR A 337 -1.72 -17.06 -14.48
CA THR A 337 -0.35 -17.27 -15.00
C THR A 337 0.63 -16.32 -14.34
N ALA A 338 1.80 -16.82 -13.95
CA ALA A 338 2.93 -16.04 -13.45
C ALA A 338 4.06 -16.02 -14.48
N THR A 339 4.80 -14.92 -14.51
CA THR A 339 6.06 -14.76 -15.26
C THR A 339 7.14 -14.33 -14.27
N VAL A 340 8.31 -14.98 -14.37
CA VAL A 340 9.44 -14.76 -13.46
C VAL A 340 10.18 -13.45 -13.79
N ARG A 341 10.64 -12.76 -12.76
CA ARG A 341 11.52 -11.58 -12.79
C ARG A 341 12.94 -11.97 -12.34
N ALA A 342 13.75 -12.46 -13.28
CA ALA A 342 15.04 -13.06 -12.98
C ALA A 342 16.10 -12.05 -12.45
N ASP A 343 15.81 -10.76 -12.50
CA ASP A 343 16.61 -9.65 -11.96
C ASP A 343 16.46 -9.47 -10.44
N LEU A 344 15.45 -10.09 -9.84
CA LEU A 344 15.19 -10.04 -8.40
C LEU A 344 15.75 -11.26 -7.66
N PRO A 345 15.89 -11.18 -6.33
CA PRO A 345 16.20 -12.35 -5.52
C PRO A 345 15.15 -13.46 -5.70
N ASP A 346 15.56 -14.73 -5.62
CA ASP A 346 14.69 -15.88 -5.97
C ASP A 346 13.33 -15.86 -5.26
N ASP A 347 13.30 -15.45 -3.99
CA ASP A 347 12.10 -15.38 -3.16
C ASP A 347 11.12 -14.27 -3.57
N GLU A 348 11.57 -13.32 -4.39
CA GLU A 348 10.78 -12.19 -4.93
C GLU A 348 10.64 -12.24 -6.47
N ALA A 349 11.48 -13.04 -7.13
CA ALA A 349 11.50 -13.24 -8.58
C ALA A 349 10.27 -13.97 -9.10
N GLY A 350 9.52 -14.63 -8.22
CA GLY A 350 8.33 -15.41 -8.60
C GLY A 350 8.67 -16.78 -9.17
N TYR A 351 9.86 -17.34 -8.87
CA TYR A 351 10.12 -18.75 -9.17
C TYR A 351 9.21 -19.64 -8.33
N PRO A 352 8.68 -20.75 -8.88
CA PRO A 352 8.00 -21.74 -8.07
C PRO A 352 9.02 -22.52 -7.23
N VAL A 353 8.58 -23.03 -6.08
CA VAL A 353 9.36 -23.94 -5.25
C VAL A 353 9.01 -25.38 -5.62
N ARG A 354 10.02 -26.15 -6.01
CA ARG A 354 9.92 -27.59 -6.21
C ARG A 354 10.28 -28.32 -4.93
N ILE A 355 9.39 -29.21 -4.51
CA ILE A 355 9.61 -30.18 -3.44
C ILE A 355 9.74 -31.55 -4.11
N ARG A 356 10.92 -32.16 -4.02
CA ARG A 356 11.17 -33.47 -4.63
C ARG A 356 10.36 -34.57 -3.95
N ALA A 357 10.05 -35.63 -4.70
CA ALA A 357 9.47 -36.84 -4.12
C ALA A 357 10.30 -37.34 -2.92
N GLY A 358 9.64 -37.63 -1.80
CA GLY A 358 10.27 -38.10 -0.57
C GLY A 358 11.04 -37.06 0.26
N ALA A 359 10.99 -35.77 -0.12
CA ALA A 359 11.74 -34.70 0.51
C ALA A 359 11.34 -34.46 1.99
N ILE A 360 10.06 -34.66 2.34
CA ILE A 360 9.51 -34.38 3.67
C ILE A 360 9.57 -35.62 4.56
N ALA A 361 9.12 -36.76 4.05
CA ALA A 361 9.16 -38.06 4.69
C ALA A 361 9.22 -39.16 3.64
N ASP A 362 9.34 -40.43 4.04
CA ASP A 362 9.40 -41.53 3.07
C ASP A 362 8.10 -41.57 2.24
N GLY A 363 8.23 -41.36 0.93
CA GLY A 363 7.09 -41.26 0.01
C GLY A 363 6.26 -39.97 0.15
N VAL A 364 6.78 -38.91 0.80
CA VAL A 364 6.07 -37.62 0.96
C VAL A 364 6.94 -36.44 0.49
N PRO A 365 6.49 -35.68 -0.54
CA PRO A 365 5.40 -36.05 -1.45
C PRO A 365 5.73 -37.34 -2.23
N TYR A 366 4.75 -38.05 -2.76
CA TYR A 366 5.02 -39.29 -3.51
C TYR A 366 5.54 -39.03 -4.93
N GLU A 367 5.42 -37.81 -5.40
CA GLU A 367 5.98 -37.28 -6.64
C GLU A 367 6.43 -35.83 -6.44
N ASP A 368 7.18 -35.28 -7.38
CA ASP A 368 7.62 -33.88 -7.30
C ASP A 368 6.41 -32.94 -7.28
N MET A 369 6.36 -32.07 -6.28
CA MET A 369 5.31 -31.07 -6.13
C MET A 369 5.86 -29.67 -6.40
N LEU A 370 5.14 -28.88 -7.19
CA LEU A 370 5.46 -27.50 -7.49
C LEU A 370 4.39 -26.57 -6.90
N ILE A 371 4.83 -25.65 -6.05
CA ILE A 371 3.97 -24.66 -5.39
C ILE A 371 4.64 -23.29 -5.39
N THR A 372 3.88 -22.22 -5.17
CA THR A 372 4.46 -20.88 -5.05
C THR A 372 5.15 -20.67 -3.69
N PRO A 373 6.09 -19.71 -3.57
CA PRO A 373 6.95 -19.57 -2.38
C PRO A 373 6.23 -19.32 -1.06
N GLU A 374 5.05 -18.69 -1.12
CA GLU A 374 4.26 -18.34 0.05
C GLU A 374 3.27 -19.46 0.46
N HIS A 375 3.10 -20.49 -0.39
CA HIS A 375 2.18 -21.58 -0.11
C HIS A 375 2.65 -22.40 1.10
N CYS A 376 1.73 -22.65 2.04
CA CYS A 376 2.04 -23.28 3.30
C CYS A 376 1.92 -24.81 3.27
N LEU A 377 2.95 -25.47 3.80
CA LEU A 377 2.92 -26.88 4.14
C LEU A 377 2.40 -27.05 5.57
N PHE A 378 1.61 -28.11 5.81
CA PHE A 378 1.17 -28.47 7.15
C PHE A 378 2.21 -29.39 7.82
N LEU A 379 2.95 -28.84 8.76
CA LEU A 379 4.03 -29.52 9.49
C LEU A 379 3.86 -29.31 10.99
N ASN A 380 3.93 -30.38 11.77
CA ASN A 380 3.85 -30.33 13.25
C ASN A 380 2.68 -29.49 13.79
N GLY A 381 1.51 -29.55 13.15
CA GLY A 381 0.32 -28.81 13.60
C GLY A 381 0.30 -27.33 13.20
N ARG A 382 1.21 -26.89 12.32
CA ARG A 382 1.35 -25.50 11.89
C ARG A 382 1.39 -25.39 10.36
N PHE A 383 1.00 -24.24 9.85
CA PHE A 383 1.25 -23.85 8.46
C PHE A 383 2.61 -23.16 8.35
N VAL A 384 3.48 -23.69 7.51
CA VAL A 384 4.84 -23.17 7.30
C VAL A 384 5.02 -22.82 5.82
N PRO A 385 5.31 -21.56 5.46
CA PRO A 385 5.55 -21.18 4.07
C PRO A 385 6.74 -21.94 3.48
N VAL A 386 6.57 -22.50 2.29
CA VAL A 386 7.59 -23.36 1.68
C VAL A 386 8.93 -22.65 1.42
N ARG A 387 8.93 -21.33 1.13
CA ARG A 387 10.18 -20.56 0.94
C ARG A 387 11.13 -20.71 2.12
N MET A 388 10.58 -20.83 3.33
CA MET A 388 11.36 -20.89 4.56
C MET A 388 12.00 -22.25 4.80
N LEU A 389 11.63 -23.24 3.98
CA LEU A 389 12.13 -24.61 4.00
C LEU A 389 13.07 -24.92 2.82
N VAL A 390 13.35 -23.93 1.96
CA VAL A 390 14.21 -24.08 0.76
C VAL A 390 15.64 -24.40 1.18
N ASN A 391 16.04 -25.66 1.07
CA ASN A 391 17.37 -26.15 1.43
C ASN A 391 18.33 -26.24 0.24
N GLY A 392 17.87 -25.94 -0.97
CA GLY A 392 18.69 -25.92 -2.18
C GLY A 392 18.96 -27.30 -2.81
N SER A 393 18.55 -28.39 -2.16
CA SER A 393 18.66 -29.76 -2.68
C SER A 393 17.27 -30.39 -2.91
N SER A 394 16.60 -30.81 -1.84
CA SER A 394 15.31 -31.52 -1.93
C SER A 394 14.13 -30.56 -2.02
N ILE A 395 14.32 -29.31 -1.58
CA ILE A 395 13.36 -28.21 -1.68
C ILE A 395 14.11 -27.00 -2.23
N PHE A 396 13.76 -26.54 -3.43
CA PHE A 396 14.50 -25.48 -4.12
C PHE A 396 13.64 -24.68 -5.09
N TYR A 397 14.04 -23.43 -5.36
CA TYR A 397 13.43 -22.62 -6.42
C TYR A 397 13.75 -23.23 -7.79
N ASP A 398 12.72 -23.56 -8.56
CA ASP A 398 12.90 -24.15 -9.88
C ASP A 398 13.11 -23.07 -10.94
N ARG A 399 14.38 -22.70 -11.13
CA ARG A 399 14.79 -21.70 -12.12
C ARG A 399 14.61 -22.13 -13.58
N SER A 400 14.25 -23.39 -13.85
CA SER A 400 13.95 -23.83 -15.21
C SER A 400 12.59 -23.32 -15.71
N LEU A 401 11.71 -22.91 -14.79
CA LEU A 401 10.39 -22.37 -15.10
C LEU A 401 10.42 -20.85 -15.06
N THR A 402 10.27 -20.20 -16.22
CA THR A 402 10.21 -18.74 -16.34
C THR A 402 8.78 -18.21 -16.54
N GLN A 403 7.84 -19.10 -16.84
CA GLN A 403 6.41 -18.83 -16.93
C GLN A 403 5.63 -20.10 -16.56
N TYR A 404 4.56 -19.97 -15.76
CA TYR A 404 3.75 -21.11 -15.35
C TYR A 404 2.32 -20.71 -14.99
N THR A 405 1.39 -21.66 -15.12
CA THR A 405 0.00 -21.50 -14.64
C THR A 405 -0.13 -22.16 -13.28
N TYR A 406 -0.82 -21.47 -12.38
CA TYR A 406 -1.04 -21.91 -11.03
C TYR A 406 -2.51 -21.79 -10.64
N TYR A 407 -2.91 -22.58 -9.64
CA TYR A 407 -4.29 -22.87 -9.28
C TYR A 407 -4.50 -22.76 -7.77
N HIS A 408 -5.73 -22.41 -7.41
CA HIS A 408 -6.23 -22.37 -6.04
C HIS A 408 -7.43 -23.29 -5.89
N VAL A 409 -7.54 -23.89 -4.69
CA VAL A 409 -8.69 -24.68 -4.27
C VAL A 409 -9.17 -24.12 -2.94
N GLU A 410 -10.39 -23.62 -2.90
CA GLU A 410 -11.01 -23.03 -1.71
C GLU A 410 -12.13 -23.91 -1.18
N THR A 411 -12.11 -24.13 0.12
CA THR A 411 -13.16 -24.77 0.91
C THR A 411 -13.96 -23.74 1.70
N ALA A 412 -15.13 -24.10 2.24
CA ALA A 412 -16.01 -23.15 2.95
C ALA A 412 -15.29 -22.41 4.10
N GLN A 413 -14.42 -23.13 4.81
CA GLN A 413 -13.45 -22.61 5.78
C GLN A 413 -12.04 -22.93 5.28
N HIS A 414 -11.05 -22.16 5.72
CA HIS A 414 -9.64 -22.53 5.49
C HIS A 414 -9.39 -23.90 6.10
N ALA A 415 -8.73 -24.78 5.37
CA ALA A 415 -8.57 -26.18 5.73
C ALA A 415 -7.15 -26.68 5.41
N VAL A 416 -6.76 -27.77 6.06
CA VAL A 416 -5.61 -28.56 5.62
C VAL A 416 -6.10 -29.54 4.56
N ILE A 417 -5.55 -29.50 3.36
CA ILE A 417 -5.87 -30.41 2.24
C ILE A 417 -4.64 -31.24 1.86
N MET A 418 -4.86 -32.31 1.10
CA MET A 418 -3.77 -33.18 0.63
C MET A 418 -3.51 -33.00 -0.86
N ALA A 419 -2.25 -32.71 -1.20
CA ALA A 419 -1.74 -32.56 -2.56
C ALA A 419 -0.47 -33.41 -2.75
N ASN A 420 -0.42 -34.29 -3.75
CA ASN A 420 0.72 -35.18 -4.03
C ASN A 420 1.17 -35.99 -2.80
N GLY A 421 0.24 -36.33 -1.91
CA GLY A 421 0.49 -37.03 -0.63
C GLY A 421 1.01 -36.14 0.51
N MET A 422 1.21 -34.84 0.25
CA MET A 422 1.62 -33.84 1.24
C MET A 422 0.41 -33.09 1.79
N LEU A 423 0.42 -32.80 3.10
CA LEU A 423 -0.58 -31.94 3.72
C LEU A 423 -0.19 -30.47 3.53
N THR A 424 -1.14 -29.67 3.04
CA THR A 424 -0.95 -28.29 2.58
C THR A 424 -2.16 -27.45 2.97
N GLU A 425 -2.07 -26.14 2.79
CA GLU A 425 -3.20 -25.25 3.00
C GLU A 425 -4.21 -25.28 1.82
N SER A 426 -5.49 -25.09 2.11
CA SER A 426 -6.46 -24.63 1.10
C SER A 426 -6.35 -23.12 0.93
N TYR A 427 -7.02 -22.56 -0.07
CA TYR A 427 -6.98 -21.13 -0.28
C TYR A 427 -7.73 -20.35 0.82
N LEU A 428 -7.03 -19.43 1.50
CA LEU A 428 -7.63 -18.44 2.40
C LEU A 428 -7.88 -17.14 1.64
N ASP A 429 -9.15 -16.83 1.35
CA ASP A 429 -9.53 -15.57 0.69
C ASP A 429 -9.32 -14.36 1.62
N THR A 430 -8.13 -13.76 1.54
CA THR A 430 -7.78 -12.53 2.25
C THR A 430 -8.18 -11.27 1.46
N GLY A 431 -9.05 -11.42 0.45
CA GLY A 431 -9.52 -10.35 -0.43
C GLY A 431 -8.87 -10.36 -1.82
N ASN A 432 -8.15 -11.43 -2.19
CA ASN A 432 -7.47 -11.59 -3.47
C ASN A 432 -8.20 -12.54 -4.45
N ARG A 433 -9.34 -13.14 -4.06
CA ARG A 433 -10.06 -14.14 -4.90
C ARG A 433 -10.53 -13.60 -6.25
N GLY A 434 -10.87 -12.32 -6.32
CA GLY A 434 -11.28 -11.65 -7.57
C GLY A 434 -10.18 -11.53 -8.64
N ARG A 435 -8.96 -11.99 -8.35
CA ARG A 435 -7.79 -11.92 -9.25
C ARG A 435 -7.61 -13.16 -10.14
N PHE A 436 -8.41 -14.20 -9.94
CA PHE A 436 -8.25 -15.51 -10.58
C PHE A 436 -9.41 -15.85 -11.52
N THR A 437 -9.11 -16.58 -12.59
CA THR A 437 -10.11 -17.08 -13.54
C THR A 437 -10.75 -18.37 -13.01
N GLN A 438 -12.08 -18.52 -13.07
CA GLN A 438 -12.82 -19.71 -12.62
C GLN A 438 -13.52 -20.42 -13.80
N ALA A 439 -13.60 -21.75 -13.75
CA ALA A 439 -14.50 -22.52 -14.62
C ALA A 439 -15.94 -22.56 -14.06
N GLY A 440 -16.88 -21.84 -14.69
CA GLY A 440 -18.33 -21.91 -14.41
C GLY A 440 -19.00 -20.61 -13.95
N LYS A 441 -20.35 -20.55 -14.03
CA LYS A 441 -21.21 -19.35 -13.81
C LYS A 441 -21.60 -19.07 -12.34
N VAL A 442 -21.02 -19.77 -11.36
CA VAL A 442 -21.47 -19.66 -9.96
C VAL A 442 -20.69 -18.56 -9.23
N ALA A 443 -21.38 -17.48 -8.88
CA ALA A 443 -20.90 -16.44 -7.97
C ALA A 443 -21.42 -16.75 -6.56
N THR A 444 -20.53 -17.10 -5.63
CA THR A 444 -20.88 -17.25 -4.22
C THR A 444 -20.83 -15.88 -3.56
N LEU A 445 -21.99 -15.29 -3.30
CA LEU A 445 -22.14 -14.06 -2.51
C LEU A 445 -21.99 -14.41 -1.01
N GLY A 446 -20.94 -13.90 -0.36
CA GLY A 446 -20.91 -13.80 1.10
C GLY A 446 -19.66 -14.36 1.79
N ALA A 447 -18.63 -13.52 1.93
CA ALA A 447 -17.77 -13.38 3.11
C ALA A 447 -16.81 -12.21 2.83
N GLY A 448 -16.63 -11.29 3.78
CA GLY A 448 -15.60 -10.24 3.66
C GLY A 448 -14.17 -10.84 3.64
N PRO A 449 -13.14 -10.03 3.37
CA PRO A 449 -11.75 -10.50 3.36
C PRO A 449 -11.39 -11.15 4.71
N ARG A 450 -10.89 -12.37 4.66
CA ARG A 450 -10.46 -13.12 5.85
C ARG A 450 -9.06 -12.70 6.26
N ASN A 451 -8.67 -13.07 7.48
CA ASN A 451 -7.33 -12.86 8.01
C ASN A 451 -6.84 -14.10 8.72
N TRP A 452 -5.53 -14.30 8.72
CA TRP A 452 -4.86 -15.45 9.32
C TRP A 452 -5.14 -15.62 10.81
N ALA A 453 -5.22 -14.52 11.56
CA ALA A 453 -5.41 -14.55 13.01
C ALA A 453 -6.76 -15.15 13.44
N GLN A 454 -7.80 -14.98 12.64
CA GLN A 454 -9.17 -15.37 13.00
C GLN A 454 -9.73 -16.51 12.16
N HIS A 455 -9.20 -16.72 10.96
CA HIS A 455 -9.83 -17.60 9.96
C HIS A 455 -8.92 -18.73 9.46
N ALA A 456 -7.67 -18.81 9.91
CA ALA A 456 -6.79 -19.89 9.49
C ALA A 456 -7.17 -21.22 10.17
N ALA A 457 -7.10 -22.33 9.42
CA ALA A 457 -7.36 -23.67 9.94
C ALA A 457 -6.42 -24.03 11.10
N VAL A 458 -5.16 -23.65 10.94
CA VAL A 458 -4.11 -23.82 11.93
C VAL A 458 -3.20 -22.58 11.95
N PRO A 459 -2.47 -22.33 13.05
CA PRO A 459 -1.62 -21.15 13.15
C PRO A 459 -0.48 -21.18 12.11
N LEU A 460 -0.19 -19.99 11.57
CA LEU A 460 0.98 -19.75 10.73
C LEU A 460 2.25 -19.74 11.62
N ALA A 461 3.30 -20.42 11.17
CA ALA A 461 4.62 -20.45 11.80
C ALA A 461 5.64 -19.80 10.87
N VAL A 462 6.10 -18.61 11.25
CA VAL A 462 7.12 -17.81 10.56
C VAL A 462 8.26 -17.39 11.50
N THR A 463 8.19 -17.80 12.77
CA THR A 463 9.24 -17.51 13.74
C THR A 463 10.41 -18.45 13.55
N ARG A 464 11.63 -17.95 13.76
CA ARG A 464 12.86 -18.73 13.60
C ARG A 464 12.85 -19.98 14.49
N GLU A 465 12.35 -19.86 15.71
CA GLU A 465 12.31 -20.93 16.71
C GLU A 465 11.41 -22.09 16.26
N GLU A 466 10.35 -21.80 15.50
CA GLU A 466 9.43 -22.80 14.96
C GLU A 466 9.96 -23.42 13.66
N VAL A 467 10.57 -22.61 12.79
CA VAL A 467 10.91 -23.04 11.41
C VAL A 467 12.33 -23.58 11.27
N GLU A 468 13.32 -23.03 11.98
CA GLU A 468 14.72 -23.48 11.88
C GLU A 468 14.88 -24.98 12.18
N PRO A 469 14.26 -25.56 13.23
CA PRO A 469 14.37 -27.00 13.49
C PRO A 469 13.81 -27.86 12.34
N LEU A 470 12.72 -27.43 11.70
CA LEU A 470 12.12 -28.10 10.56
C LEU A 470 13.06 -28.06 9.35
N PHE A 471 13.58 -26.88 9.03
CA PHE A 471 14.56 -26.68 7.97
C PHE A 471 15.78 -27.58 8.15
N ARG A 472 16.38 -27.60 9.35
CA ARG A 472 17.58 -28.40 9.65
C ARG A 472 17.31 -29.90 9.53
N ALA A 473 16.14 -30.37 9.97
CA ALA A 473 15.76 -31.77 9.82
C ALA A 473 15.62 -32.17 8.34
N LEU A 474 14.97 -31.34 7.53
CA LEU A 474 14.80 -31.56 6.08
C LEU A 474 16.13 -31.50 5.33
N ALA A 475 17.02 -30.56 5.68
CA ALA A 475 18.36 -30.46 5.11
C ALA A 475 19.21 -31.70 5.46
N THR A 476 19.14 -32.18 6.70
CA THR A 476 19.85 -33.41 7.13
C THR A 476 19.35 -34.62 6.36
N ARG A 477 18.02 -34.73 6.18
CA ARG A 477 17.40 -35.79 5.39
C ARG A 477 17.84 -35.73 3.93
N ALA A 478 17.87 -34.53 3.32
CA ALA A 478 18.34 -34.34 1.96
C ALA A 478 19.80 -34.81 1.78
N ALA A 479 20.68 -34.42 2.71
CA ALA A 479 22.08 -34.84 2.69
C ALA A 479 22.25 -36.37 2.81
N GLN A 480 21.40 -37.04 3.60
CA GLN A 480 21.41 -38.51 3.70
C GLN A 480 20.92 -39.20 2.43
N ALA A 481 19.93 -38.62 1.74
CA ALA A 481 19.41 -39.15 0.47
C ALA A 481 20.37 -38.91 -0.71
N ASP A 482 21.13 -37.81 -0.68
CA ASP A 482 22.07 -37.39 -1.73
C ASP A 482 23.49 -37.93 -1.57
N ALA A 483 23.78 -38.78 -0.56
CA ALA A 483 25.10 -39.37 -0.26
C ALA A 483 25.72 -40.27 -1.36
N GLY A 484 25.26 -40.15 -2.61
CA GLY A 484 25.80 -40.78 -3.82
C GLY A 484 25.64 -39.96 -5.10
N ARG A 485 25.34 -38.65 -5.03
CA ARG A 485 25.29 -37.74 -6.20
C ARG A 485 26.26 -36.58 -5.98
N ASP A 486 27.08 -36.31 -7.00
CA ASP A 486 28.09 -35.23 -6.98
C ASP A 486 27.47 -33.90 -6.53
N GLU A 487 28.08 -33.30 -5.51
CA GLU A 487 27.73 -32.01 -4.95
C GLU A 487 27.81 -30.92 -6.03
N THR A 488 26.68 -30.50 -6.59
CA THR A 488 26.61 -29.17 -7.23
C THR A 488 26.69 -28.14 -6.12
N GLY A 489 27.92 -27.73 -5.79
CA GLY A 489 28.28 -26.90 -4.66
C GLY A 489 27.50 -25.60 -4.57
N GLN A 490 26.54 -25.56 -3.65
CA GLN A 490 26.10 -24.31 -3.03
C GLN A 490 27.24 -23.83 -2.12
N HIS A 491 28.05 -22.92 -2.64
CA HIS A 491 28.96 -22.16 -1.81
C HIS A 491 28.11 -21.27 -0.89
N SER A 492 28.14 -21.53 0.42
CA SER A 492 27.64 -20.56 1.38
C SER A 492 28.36 -19.23 1.12
N PRO A 493 27.64 -18.11 0.98
CA PRO A 493 28.28 -16.82 0.77
C PRO A 493 29.28 -16.56 1.91
N GLU A 494 30.49 -16.07 1.57
CA GLU A 494 31.43 -15.68 2.61
C GLU A 494 30.81 -14.51 3.38
N LEU A 495 30.71 -14.63 4.71
CA LEU A 495 30.11 -13.59 5.54
C LEU A 495 31.18 -12.69 6.14
N THR A 496 30.88 -11.40 6.25
CA THR A 496 31.71 -10.41 6.95
C THR A 496 30.90 -9.68 8.01
N HIS A 497 31.53 -9.38 9.15
CA HIS A 497 30.97 -8.51 10.18
C HIS A 497 31.41 -7.05 10.04
N ASP A 498 32.28 -6.75 9.07
CA ASP A 498 32.67 -5.38 8.78
C ASP A 498 31.54 -4.68 8.01
N ALA A 499 30.94 -3.68 8.63
CA ALA A 499 29.92 -2.85 8.00
C ALA A 499 30.48 -1.90 6.93
N ASP A 500 31.81 -1.71 6.83
CA ASP A 500 32.44 -0.64 6.04
C ASP A 500 31.74 0.72 6.27
N LEU A 501 31.42 1.02 7.53
CA LEU A 501 30.65 2.21 7.87
C LEU A 501 31.44 3.49 7.54
N HIS A 502 30.87 4.32 6.68
CA HIS A 502 31.41 5.64 6.34
C HIS A 502 30.29 6.64 6.07
N LEU A 503 30.64 7.93 6.00
CA LEU A 503 29.72 8.95 5.53
C LEU A 503 30.05 9.33 4.09
N GLU A 504 29.02 9.66 3.34
CA GLU A 504 29.15 10.28 2.03
C GLU A 504 28.45 11.63 2.03
N THR A 505 29.12 12.65 1.50
CA THR A 505 28.52 13.97 1.32
C THR A 505 27.66 14.02 0.06
N VAL A 506 26.78 15.01 -0.08
CA VAL A 506 25.94 15.20 -1.27
C VAL A 506 26.78 15.34 -2.57
N CYS A 507 28.03 15.79 -2.47
CA CYS A 507 28.95 15.89 -3.60
C CYS A 507 29.78 14.60 -3.86
N GLY A 508 29.42 13.48 -3.24
CA GLY A 508 30.08 12.18 -3.45
C GLY A 508 31.41 12.00 -2.71
N LYS A 509 31.80 12.94 -1.83
CA LYS A 509 33.03 12.81 -1.04
C LYS A 509 32.81 11.89 0.16
N THR A 510 33.62 10.85 0.26
CA THR A 510 33.67 9.93 1.41
C THR A 510 34.38 10.55 2.61
N ILE A 511 33.78 10.42 3.80
CA ILE A 511 34.34 10.77 5.10
C ILE A 511 34.46 9.49 5.91
N ARG A 512 35.69 9.12 6.25
CA ARG A 512 36.00 7.93 7.05
C ARG A 512 35.87 8.22 8.55
N LYS A 513 35.56 7.18 9.32
CA LYS A 513 35.52 7.24 10.79
C LYS A 513 36.87 7.68 11.35
N ILE A 514 36.86 8.63 12.28
CA ILE A 514 38.08 9.09 12.99
C ILE A 514 38.38 8.24 14.23
N ARG A 515 37.34 7.65 14.82
CA ARG A 515 37.42 6.71 15.94
C ARG A 515 36.13 5.93 16.08
N GLU A 516 36.21 4.78 16.72
CA GLU A 516 35.08 3.96 17.13
C GLU A 516 35.39 3.37 18.50
N ARG A 517 34.48 3.53 19.47
CA ARG A 517 34.60 2.94 20.81
C ARG A 517 33.21 2.65 21.35
N ASP A 518 33.00 1.45 21.90
CA ASP A 518 31.74 1.04 22.53
C ASP A 518 30.50 1.28 21.63
N GLY A 519 30.60 0.98 20.33
CA GLY A 519 29.52 1.20 19.35
C GLY A 519 29.34 2.65 18.88
N MET A 520 30.07 3.60 19.46
CA MET A 520 30.03 5.01 19.04
C MET A 520 31.07 5.29 17.95
N ALA A 521 30.61 5.41 16.70
CA ALA A 521 31.43 5.80 15.56
C ALA A 521 31.44 7.33 15.40
N SER A 522 32.63 7.95 15.50
CA SER A 522 32.79 9.40 15.32
C SER A 522 33.35 9.73 13.93
N PHE A 523 32.83 10.80 13.33
CA PHE A 523 33.21 11.34 12.02
C PHE A 523 33.45 12.84 12.12
N MET A 524 34.50 13.32 11.45
CA MET A 524 34.78 14.76 11.35
C MET A 524 34.10 15.33 10.11
N LEU A 525 33.17 16.27 10.30
CA LEU A 525 32.43 16.90 9.22
C LEU A 525 33.13 18.21 8.78
N PRO A 526 33.36 18.40 7.47
CA PRO A 526 33.78 19.69 6.93
C PRO A 526 32.78 20.82 7.23
N SER A 527 33.26 22.06 7.20
CA SER A 527 32.40 23.25 7.30
C SER A 527 31.42 23.30 6.12
N GLY A 528 30.20 23.77 6.36
CA GLY A 528 29.15 23.89 5.34
C GLY A 528 28.36 22.61 5.01
N VAL A 529 28.74 21.43 5.54
CA VAL A 529 27.99 20.18 5.28
C VAL A 529 26.69 20.12 6.10
N THR A 530 25.54 20.25 5.48
CA THR A 530 24.23 20.20 6.16
C THR A 530 23.54 18.84 6.05
N GLN A 531 24.01 17.98 5.14
CA GLN A 531 23.48 16.65 4.89
C GLN A 531 24.61 15.67 4.59
N VAL A 532 24.48 14.47 5.12
CA VAL A 532 25.37 13.33 4.85
C VAL A 532 24.54 12.08 4.68
N ARG A 533 25.05 11.10 3.94
CA ARG A 533 24.51 9.75 3.89
C ARG A 533 25.37 8.83 4.74
N LEU A 534 24.73 8.03 5.58
CA LEU A 534 25.34 6.95 6.33
C LEU A 534 25.36 5.72 5.44
N VAL A 535 26.56 5.31 5.04
CA VAL A 535 26.78 4.22 4.09
C VAL A 535 27.36 3.04 4.83
N SER A 536 26.74 1.87 4.67
CA SER A 536 27.24 0.60 5.18
C SER A 536 26.98 -0.51 4.18
N ARG A 537 27.65 -1.65 4.36
CA ARG A 537 27.16 -2.91 3.80
C ARG A 537 25.75 -3.17 4.34
N ALA A 538 24.93 -3.82 3.53
CA ALA A 538 23.60 -4.25 3.90
C ALA A 538 23.32 -5.62 3.30
N SER A 539 22.56 -6.44 4.02
CA SER A 539 22.15 -7.77 3.58
C SER A 539 20.79 -8.10 4.20
N ARG A 540 20.05 -9.04 3.59
CA ARG A 540 18.79 -9.50 4.16
C ARG A 540 19.08 -10.58 5.21
N PRO A 541 18.44 -10.54 6.39
CA PRO A 541 18.57 -11.61 7.38
C PRO A 541 18.31 -13.02 6.81
N CYS A 542 17.34 -13.15 5.91
CA CYS A 542 17.06 -14.41 5.21
C CYS A 542 18.21 -14.93 4.33
N ASP A 543 19.11 -14.06 3.85
CA ASP A 543 20.26 -14.45 3.03
C ASP A 543 21.49 -14.83 3.86
N VAL A 544 21.65 -14.21 5.04
CA VAL A 544 22.85 -14.37 5.89
C VAL A 544 22.69 -15.40 6.99
N GLU A 545 21.50 -15.49 7.59
CA GLU A 545 21.18 -16.50 8.61
C GLU A 545 20.64 -17.78 7.96
N GLY A 546 19.77 -17.60 6.96
CA GLY A 546 19.16 -18.66 6.17
C GLY A 546 17.67 -18.42 5.90
N PRO A 547 17.09 -19.22 5.00
CA PRO A 547 15.72 -19.02 4.52
C PRO A 547 14.64 -19.18 5.60
N PHE A 548 14.97 -19.84 6.70
CA PHE A 548 14.10 -20.00 7.88
C PHE A 548 13.88 -18.70 8.67
N VAL A 549 14.46 -17.57 8.25
CA VAL A 549 14.20 -16.23 8.79
C VAL A 549 13.29 -15.47 7.82
N ASP A 550 12.16 -14.96 8.33
CA ASP A 550 11.16 -14.25 7.51
C ASP A 550 11.49 -12.77 7.25
N ASP A 551 12.48 -12.21 7.93
CA ASP A 551 12.89 -10.82 7.70
C ASP A 551 13.64 -10.67 6.37
N ARG A 552 12.94 -10.14 5.38
CA ARG A 552 13.44 -9.86 4.01
C ARG A 552 13.96 -8.43 3.85
N ARG A 553 13.98 -7.61 4.90
CA ARG A 553 14.46 -6.22 4.81
C ARG A 553 15.96 -6.22 4.51
N MET A 554 16.41 -5.34 3.62
CA MET A 554 17.83 -5.03 3.47
C MET A 554 18.31 -4.26 4.70
N LEU A 555 19.09 -4.88 5.59
CA LEU A 555 19.53 -4.27 6.84
C LEU A 555 21.03 -3.93 6.80
N GLY A 556 21.34 -2.65 7.01
CA GLY A 556 22.70 -2.15 7.19
C GLY A 556 23.10 -2.13 8.67
N VAL A 557 23.07 -0.96 9.30
CA VAL A 557 23.37 -0.79 10.73
C VAL A 557 22.14 -0.33 11.51
N LEU A 558 21.98 -0.81 12.74
CA LEU A 558 20.95 -0.36 13.68
C LEU A 558 21.46 0.86 14.42
N VAL A 559 20.87 2.01 14.15
CA VAL A 559 21.29 3.30 14.71
C VAL A 559 20.40 3.69 15.89
N GLY A 560 21.04 3.95 17.02
CA GLY A 560 20.43 4.53 18.21
C GLY A 560 20.57 6.05 18.21
N ASP A 561 21.17 6.59 19.27
CA ASP A 561 21.40 8.02 19.40
C ASP A 561 22.49 8.54 18.47
N ILE A 562 22.26 9.75 17.96
CA ILE A 562 23.23 10.47 17.13
C ILE A 562 23.52 11.80 17.82
N LEU A 563 24.79 12.06 18.09
CA LEU A 563 25.28 13.25 18.77
C LEU A 563 26.11 14.10 17.81
N ILE A 564 25.86 15.42 17.81
CA ILE A 564 26.68 16.39 17.09
C ILE A 564 27.34 17.33 18.10
N GLN A 565 28.66 17.49 17.98
CA GLN A 565 29.42 18.46 18.76
C GLN A 565 29.98 19.54 17.83
N GLU A 566 29.61 20.80 18.04
CA GLU A 566 30.10 21.95 17.27
C GLU A 566 31.08 22.77 18.13
N GLY A 567 32.39 22.69 17.83
CA GLY A 567 33.43 23.35 18.62
C GLY A 567 33.39 22.99 20.12
N ASN A 568 33.27 24.00 20.99
CA ASN A 568 33.18 23.86 22.44
C ASN A 568 31.73 23.88 22.97
N LEU A 569 30.72 23.84 22.09
CA LEU A 569 29.33 23.76 22.51
C LEU A 569 29.02 22.38 23.10
N ALA A 570 28.02 22.33 23.97
CA ALA A 570 27.50 21.08 24.48
C ALA A 570 26.99 20.19 23.32
N PRO A 571 27.27 18.88 23.33
CA PRO A 571 26.76 17.97 22.30
C PRO A 571 25.23 18.04 22.20
N CYS A 572 24.72 18.19 20.98
CA CYS A 572 23.30 18.16 20.68
C CYS A 572 22.92 16.77 20.18
N SER A 573 21.81 16.21 20.67
CA SER A 573 21.28 14.95 20.14
C SER A 573 20.33 15.22 18.97
N ILE A 574 20.58 14.56 17.85
CA ILE A 574 19.78 14.66 16.61
C ILE A 574 19.03 13.36 16.33
N SER A 575 18.74 12.58 17.39
CA SER A 575 18.23 11.19 17.34
C SER A 575 17.25 10.95 16.17
N PRO A 576 17.44 9.87 15.39
CA PRO A 576 16.52 9.43 14.34
C PRO A 576 15.03 9.40 14.74
N PRO A 577 14.63 8.98 15.97
CA PRO A 577 13.22 8.99 16.40
C PRO A 577 12.59 10.39 16.54
N LYS A 578 13.38 11.47 16.59
CA LYS A 578 12.86 12.86 16.61
C LYS A 578 12.77 13.50 15.23
N GLN A 579 13.14 12.77 14.17
CA GLN A 579 13.00 13.19 12.78
C GLN A 579 11.79 12.46 12.16
N THR A 580 10.98 13.19 11.37
CA THR A 580 9.79 12.68 10.68
C THR A 580 10.07 11.35 9.97
N SER A 581 9.10 10.43 9.99
CA SER A 581 9.16 9.03 9.55
C SER A 581 9.49 8.76 8.07
N ALA A 582 9.99 9.75 7.32
CA ALA A 582 10.12 9.73 5.85
C ALA A 582 11.53 10.12 5.37
N LEU A 583 12.59 9.69 6.07
CA LEU A 583 13.96 9.92 5.59
C LEU A 583 14.38 8.76 4.67
N PRO A 584 14.87 9.04 3.45
CA PRO A 584 15.36 8.01 2.54
C PRO A 584 16.44 7.13 3.18
N GLY A 585 16.34 5.83 2.96
CA GLY A 585 17.28 4.82 3.42
C GLY A 585 17.15 4.40 4.90
N TRP A 586 16.03 4.74 5.55
CA TRP A 586 15.71 4.31 6.90
C TRP A 586 14.48 3.39 6.93
N HIS A 587 14.57 2.31 7.70
CA HIS A 587 13.43 1.46 8.01
C HIS A 587 12.57 2.05 9.14
N ALA A 588 11.40 1.42 9.36
CA ALA A 588 10.51 1.75 10.48
C ALA A 588 11.22 1.67 11.84
N SER A 589 10.72 2.42 12.82
CA SER A 589 11.29 2.43 14.17
C SER A 589 11.07 1.11 14.88
N GLU A 590 12.15 0.59 15.45
CA GLU A 590 12.10 -0.54 16.36
C GLU A 590 11.49 -0.11 17.72
N PRO A 591 10.95 -1.03 18.53
CA PRO A 591 10.30 -0.71 19.81
C PRO A 591 11.20 0.01 20.83
N ASN A 592 12.52 -0.15 20.72
CA ASN A 592 13.52 0.54 21.53
C ASN A 592 13.83 1.97 21.04
N GLY A 593 13.17 2.45 19.98
CA GLY A 593 13.38 3.77 19.38
C GLY A 593 14.55 3.85 18.39
N ALA A 594 15.28 2.75 18.18
CA ALA A 594 16.34 2.67 17.18
C ALA A 594 15.79 2.43 15.77
N ARG A 595 16.60 2.68 14.75
CA ARG A 595 16.21 2.46 13.34
C ARG A 595 17.31 1.78 12.55
N TRP A 596 16.93 0.76 11.79
CA TRP A 596 17.82 0.16 10.79
C TRP A 596 17.96 1.08 9.58
N THR A 597 19.18 1.16 9.05
CA THR A 597 19.43 1.70 7.70
C THR A 597 19.23 0.61 6.66
N ASP A 598 18.93 0.97 5.40
CA ASP A 598 18.97 0.04 4.26
C ASP A 598 20.37 -0.15 3.64
N GLY A 599 21.37 0.51 4.23
CA GLY A 599 22.74 0.59 3.72
C GLY A 599 23.10 1.96 3.13
N TYR A 600 22.12 2.84 2.90
CA TYR A 600 22.34 4.16 2.29
C TYR A 600 21.42 5.26 2.85
N ALA A 601 21.52 5.51 4.15
CA ALA A 601 20.56 6.32 4.88
C ALA A 601 20.88 7.82 4.89
N LEU A 602 19.92 8.68 4.58
CA LEU A 602 20.10 10.14 4.60
C LEU A 602 19.99 10.69 6.04
N LEU A 603 21.00 11.46 6.47
CA LEU A 603 21.03 12.14 7.76
C LEU A 603 21.17 13.65 7.58
N LYS A 604 20.20 14.40 8.11
CA LYS A 604 20.26 15.85 8.19
C LYS A 604 21.07 16.26 9.42
N VAL A 605 22.08 17.10 9.20
CA VAL A 605 23.00 17.57 10.23
C VAL A 605 22.69 19.04 10.49
N PRO A 606 21.97 19.39 11.58
CA PRO A 606 21.69 20.77 11.91
C PRO A 606 22.99 21.51 12.19
N THR A 607 23.00 22.83 11.94
CA THR A 607 24.16 23.66 12.24
C THR A 607 23.75 24.95 12.92
N THR A 608 24.47 25.31 13.99
CA THR A 608 24.33 26.62 14.67
C THR A 608 25.51 27.54 14.40
N LEU A 609 26.66 26.98 14.01
CA LEU A 609 27.89 27.73 13.68
C LEU A 609 28.39 27.36 12.27
N PRO A 610 28.22 28.25 11.26
CA PRO A 610 28.53 27.96 9.84
C PRO A 610 30.00 27.56 9.55
N HIS A 611 30.93 27.89 10.45
CA HIS A 611 32.38 27.74 10.26
C HIS A 611 33.08 26.91 11.34
N ALA A 612 32.35 26.29 12.27
CA ALA A 612 32.95 25.47 13.32
C ALA A 612 33.32 24.06 12.80
N LEU A 613 34.39 23.48 13.35
CA LEU A 613 34.66 22.05 13.23
C LEU A 613 33.57 21.27 13.96
N ARG A 614 33.03 20.24 13.31
CA ARG A 614 31.93 19.44 13.84
C ARG A 614 32.31 17.98 13.89
N VAL A 615 31.99 17.34 15.01
CA VAL A 615 32.14 15.89 15.18
C VAL A 615 30.75 15.30 15.28
N LEU A 616 30.41 14.42 14.34
CA LEU A 616 29.20 13.60 14.37
C LEU A 616 29.56 12.27 15.01
N THR A 617 28.82 11.85 16.03
CA THR A 617 28.98 10.54 16.66
C THR A 617 27.67 9.77 16.54
N VAL A 618 27.74 8.58 15.95
CA VAL A 618 26.60 7.70 15.69
C VAL A 618 26.72 6.48 16.60
N ASN A 619 25.69 6.20 17.40
CA ASN A 619 25.62 5.00 18.21
C ASN A 619 25.07 3.83 17.39
N ILE A 620 25.89 2.80 17.20
CA ILE A 620 25.56 1.58 16.46
C ILE A 620 25.23 0.50 17.49
N LEU A 621 23.96 0.09 17.51
CA LEU A 621 23.47 -0.91 18.46
C LEU A 621 23.64 -2.33 17.94
N SER A 622 23.57 -2.52 16.61
CA SER A 622 23.74 -3.80 15.94
C SER A 622 24.22 -3.60 14.51
N ALA A 623 24.98 -4.55 13.97
CA ALA A 623 25.52 -4.53 12.62
C ALA A 623 25.87 -5.95 12.15
N GLY A 624 25.51 -6.26 10.90
CA GLY A 624 25.83 -7.53 10.25
C GLY A 624 25.20 -8.77 10.88
N PRO A 625 25.57 -9.97 10.42
CA PRO A 625 26.53 -10.27 9.35
C PRO A 625 26.08 -9.81 7.96
N TYR A 626 27.03 -9.65 7.03
CA TYR A 626 26.79 -9.25 5.63
C TYR A 626 27.39 -10.25 4.66
N VAL A 627 26.80 -10.41 3.48
CA VAL A 627 27.38 -11.18 2.37
C VAL A 627 28.60 -10.41 1.80
N ARG A 628 29.75 -11.08 1.69
CA ARG A 628 30.98 -10.54 1.11
C ARG A 628 30.91 -10.69 -0.41
N GLU A 629 30.77 -9.57 -1.10
CA GLU A 629 30.87 -9.55 -2.57
C GLU A 629 32.35 -9.58 -3.00
N ASP A 630 32.73 -10.61 -3.77
CA ASP A 630 34.07 -10.75 -4.37
C ASP A 630 34.27 -9.92 -5.65
N THR A 631 33.34 -9.01 -5.96
CA THR A 631 33.45 -8.10 -7.11
C THR A 631 32.68 -6.84 -6.74
N PRO A 632 33.20 -5.63 -7.02
CA PRO A 632 32.40 -4.43 -6.84
C PRO A 632 31.23 -4.58 -7.81
N LEU A 633 30.03 -4.92 -7.30
CA LEU A 633 28.80 -4.75 -8.04
C LEU A 633 28.87 -3.34 -8.62
N CYS A 634 28.71 -3.26 -9.93
CA CYS A 634 28.62 -1.99 -10.62
C CYS A 634 27.49 -1.22 -9.93
N ARG A 635 27.83 -0.28 -9.05
CA ARG A 635 26.90 0.54 -8.24
C ARG A 635 26.17 1.58 -9.09
N CYS A 636 25.86 1.21 -10.34
CA CYS A 636 25.03 1.96 -11.27
C CYS A 636 23.59 1.45 -11.30
N CYS A 637 23.22 0.40 -10.55
CA CYS A 637 21.84 -0.09 -10.50
C CYS A 637 21.00 0.45 -9.32
N VAL A 638 21.38 1.60 -8.74
CA VAL A 638 20.55 2.40 -7.81
C VAL A 638 20.11 3.73 -8.47
N ASN A 639 20.39 3.90 -9.75
CA ASN A 639 19.79 4.94 -10.56
C ASN A 639 19.15 4.27 -11.77
N HIS A 640 17.88 3.88 -11.67
CA HIS A 640 16.86 4.17 -12.67
C HIS A 640 15.46 3.91 -12.14
#